data_AF-B2T2Q1-F1
#
_entry.id   AF-B2T2Q1-F1
#
_cell.length_a   1.000
_cell.length_b   1.000
_cell.length_c   1.000
_cell.angle_alpha   90.00
_cell.angle_beta   90.00
_cell.angle_gamma   90.00
#
_symmetry.space_group_name_H-M   'P 1'
#
loop_
_entity.id
_entity.type
_entity.pdbx_description
1 polymer ?
#
loop_
_entity_poly.entity_id
_entity_poly.type
_entity_poly.pdbx_seq_one_letter_code
_entity_poly.pdbx_strand_id
1 'polypeptide(L)'
;MKQRALALAIRRIVWAELALSAVIAVPAFAQSQPATTGTAAGATTTESTPATGAAATPSADGNTATPTGKGVQQLKKFEVTGSLIRTSDKVGNTEVQTITTKDIQQSGYTTVADFLRGTSANSGSSWGQTTMNSSAQGGGGIALRGLSEKYTLVLVDGQRVANYGKAVNFTDTFFDVNSIPLNMIDHIDIVKTGAVSVYGSDAIAGVVNIITKKDFQGLQIDGQLGKAQHPGDAQGNFSVLGGIGDLNGDRFNVTAAASYYRDTGSSLGDRDMTAGQDFSQFPGGLAGPLGPNQQSYWTTADGTNTALSPCPPGSVSANGASTCKSNPASATSLVPAITRLNAKVRGTFKINDDVQAYADFWVSRDETVQNEGPAVLSSQTNAFNPATGSALPLSRTVSGTNPYNPFGVPTQINYTFPNTVSADTVSTFWRALTGVKGSFTTAKFGDWDWSADYGHSQSTVDTTYGNALNVAGLENILQNGVFNFSNPSATPNGLNGVFQNDYEQAISKLDSVTAKTSTSNLFTLPGGPVGVGFGTEFRHESNIINSRTYSALGITAPANVQTVDGERNVAAVYYQVDIPIIHNLTFTQAGRYDHYSDFGGAFSPSFALRFQPVRAITAFASYSRGFRAPTLVENSQATYLAHQNLVDPNDPSGTPTKHFTTEQVNGNPALQPERTKNYNIGFQLSPDSSTDIGAAFYKIHIDGVIGTQDPNAVMDANNPSNVIRNPDGTVAYIKEQFVNLGSLDTDGFDMNFRKSVGTKYGTFTLAGDWAYVWHFKLNSPGAPTQDFAGNNLALLQPFGASNPRWKGNTSLSWDYRKLTTTLTWQYTGPYTNAVASEFGDGGTLSVASYSQFNLMATYRGFKNWTIYGGINNIFDRKPPFDVEWQATPDITGYDQSLYTNIGRFFQVGASYRF
;
A
#
# COMPACT_ATOMS: atom_id res chain seq x y z
N MET A 1 -22.12 13.52 -30.07
CA MET A 1 -22.57 12.10 -30.17
C MET A 1 -22.42 11.28 -28.87
N LYS A 2 -21.54 11.64 -27.92
CA LYS A 2 -21.26 10.81 -26.71
C LYS A 2 -22.36 10.77 -25.62
N GLN A 3 -23.16 11.82 -25.44
CA GLN A 3 -24.25 11.83 -24.42
C GLN A 3 -25.46 10.94 -24.78
N ARG A 4 -25.75 10.74 -26.07
CA ARG A 4 -26.85 9.85 -26.50
C ARG A 4 -26.52 8.38 -26.30
N ALA A 5 -25.25 7.99 -26.40
CA ALA A 5 -24.79 6.63 -26.14
C ALA A 5 -24.90 6.28 -24.64
N LEU A 6 -24.53 7.20 -23.75
CA LEU A 6 -24.69 7.05 -22.30
C LEU A 6 -26.17 6.94 -21.89
N ALA A 7 -27.04 7.80 -22.44
CA ALA A 7 -28.48 7.73 -22.20
C ALA A 7 -29.11 6.43 -22.75
N LEU A 8 -28.64 5.92 -23.89
CA LEU A 8 -29.08 4.63 -24.43
C LEU A 8 -28.59 3.45 -23.58
N ALA A 9 -27.37 3.51 -23.04
CA ALA A 9 -26.81 2.48 -22.17
C ALA A 9 -27.57 2.42 -20.83
N ILE A 10 -27.83 3.57 -20.20
CA ILE A 10 -28.66 3.69 -18.99
C ILE A 10 -30.06 3.12 -19.25
N ARG A 11 -30.69 3.49 -20.37
CA ARG A 11 -32.02 2.99 -20.72
C ARG A 11 -32.01 1.47 -20.95
N ARG A 12 -30.98 0.90 -21.60
CA ARG A 12 -30.87 -0.55 -21.80
C ARG A 12 -30.65 -1.33 -20.50
N ILE A 13 -29.90 -0.77 -19.56
CA ILE A 13 -29.65 -1.37 -18.24
C ILE A 13 -30.93 -1.37 -17.38
N VAL A 14 -31.68 -0.25 -17.37
CA VAL A 14 -32.96 -0.15 -16.65
C VAL A 14 -34.02 -1.12 -17.23
N TRP A 15 -34.04 -1.33 -18.55
CA TRP A 15 -34.93 -2.32 -19.18
C TRP A 15 -34.50 -3.77 -18.93
N ALA A 16 -33.19 -4.03 -18.79
CA ALA A 16 -32.68 -5.35 -18.41
C ALA A 16 -33.04 -5.70 -16.95
N GLU A 17 -33.06 -4.73 -16.03
CA GLU A 17 -33.51 -4.93 -14.65
C GLU A 17 -35.01 -5.22 -14.54
N LEU A 18 -35.85 -4.54 -15.32
CA LEU A 18 -37.29 -4.82 -15.35
C LEU A 18 -37.59 -6.23 -15.91
N ALA A 19 -36.81 -6.70 -16.88
CA ALA A 19 -36.94 -8.04 -17.43
C ALA A 19 -36.43 -9.14 -16.47
N LEU A 20 -35.36 -8.88 -15.72
CA LEU A 20 -34.82 -9.85 -14.75
C LEU A 20 -35.69 -9.96 -13.48
N SER A 21 -36.31 -8.84 -13.08
CA SER A 21 -37.25 -8.79 -11.95
C SER A 21 -38.55 -9.57 -12.22
N ALA A 22 -38.93 -9.73 -13.50
CA ALA A 22 -40.11 -10.49 -13.90
C ALA A 22 -39.88 -12.02 -13.96
N VAL A 23 -38.62 -12.49 -13.98
CA VAL A 23 -38.30 -13.93 -14.12
C VAL A 23 -38.15 -14.64 -12.75
N ILE A 24 -38.05 -13.90 -11.64
CA ILE A 24 -37.88 -14.49 -10.28
C ILE A 24 -39.23 -14.70 -9.55
N ALA A 25 -40.36 -14.32 -10.16
CA ALA A 25 -41.70 -14.58 -9.60
C ALA A 25 -42.36 -15.83 -10.24
N VAL A 26 -41.84 -17.03 -9.96
CA VAL A 26 -42.58 -18.27 -10.19
C VAL A 26 -42.57 -19.10 -8.90
N PRO A 27 -43.71 -19.33 -8.24
CA PRO A 27 -43.77 -20.27 -7.13
C PRO A 27 -43.84 -21.70 -7.68
N ALA A 28 -42.90 -22.54 -7.27
CA ALA A 28 -43.02 -23.98 -7.46
C ALA A 28 -44.08 -24.54 -6.51
N PHE A 29 -45.20 -25.01 -7.05
CA PHE A 29 -46.12 -25.93 -6.37
C PHE A 29 -46.33 -27.18 -7.22
N ALA A 30 -46.10 -28.33 -6.59
CA ALA A 30 -46.27 -29.66 -7.17
C ALA A 30 -47.77 -30.00 -7.38
N GLN A 31 -48.06 -30.73 -8.45
CA GLN A 31 -49.37 -31.29 -8.79
C GLN A 31 -49.73 -32.50 -7.92
N SER A 32 -50.99 -32.57 -7.44
CA SER A 32 -51.87 -33.74 -7.67
C SER A 32 -53.37 -33.43 -7.37
N GLN A 33 -54.18 -33.64 -8.42
CA GLN A 33 -55.63 -33.90 -8.63
C GLN A 33 -56.80 -33.55 -7.64
N PRO A 34 -58.06 -33.49 -8.15
CA PRO A 34 -59.13 -32.63 -7.61
C PRO A 34 -60.41 -33.33 -7.07
N ALA A 35 -61.26 -32.46 -6.50
CA ALA A 35 -62.74 -32.48 -6.35
C ALA A 35 -63.34 -32.94 -5.00
N THR A 36 -64.09 -32.03 -4.32
CA THR A 36 -65.57 -32.01 -4.28
C THR A 36 -66.12 -30.83 -3.43
N THR A 37 -67.07 -30.10 -4.02
CA THR A 37 -68.26 -29.39 -3.48
C THR A 37 -68.49 -29.21 -1.97
N GLY A 38 -68.90 -27.99 -1.56
CA GLY A 38 -69.59 -27.77 -0.27
C GLY A 38 -69.88 -26.30 0.08
N THR A 39 -71.14 -25.90 -0.09
CA THR A 39 -71.80 -24.59 0.07
C THR A 39 -71.99 -24.10 1.53
N ALA A 40 -72.16 -22.78 1.71
CA ALA A 40 -72.97 -22.05 2.72
C ALA A 40 -72.50 -22.09 4.20
N ALA A 41 -72.85 -21.16 5.10
CA ALA A 41 -73.40 -19.80 5.12
C ALA A 41 -73.49 -19.37 6.62
N GLY A 42 -73.57 -18.06 6.89
CA GLY A 42 -74.10 -17.48 8.14
C GLY A 42 -73.08 -17.26 9.27
N ALA A 43 -73.06 -16.19 10.07
CA ALA A 43 -73.73 -14.89 10.22
C ALA A 43 -73.71 -14.56 11.73
N THR A 44 -73.50 -13.28 12.07
CA THR A 44 -74.03 -12.55 13.27
C THR A 44 -73.52 -12.96 14.67
N THR A 45 -73.26 -12.10 15.68
CA THR A 45 -73.65 -10.70 15.97
C THR A 45 -72.92 -10.19 17.25
N THR A 46 -72.68 -8.87 17.31
CA THR A 46 -72.78 -7.86 18.44
C THR A 46 -72.73 -8.31 19.92
N GLU A 47 -72.41 -7.50 20.95
CA GLU A 47 -71.90 -6.14 21.25
C GLU A 47 -72.26 -5.94 22.75
N SER A 48 -71.45 -5.26 23.58
CA SER A 48 -71.94 -4.37 24.67
C SER A 48 -70.81 -3.88 25.60
N THR A 49 -70.68 -2.56 25.74
CA THR A 49 -70.14 -1.81 26.91
C THR A 49 -71.36 -1.33 27.75
N PRO A 50 -71.25 -0.85 29.03
CA PRO A 50 -70.73 0.50 29.35
C PRO A 50 -70.12 0.74 30.78
N ALA A 51 -69.35 1.85 30.93
CA ALA A 51 -69.31 2.92 31.99
C ALA A 51 -69.26 2.55 33.51
N THR A 52 -68.72 3.29 34.51
CA THR A 52 -68.27 4.68 34.76
C THR A 52 -67.69 4.78 36.19
N GLY A 53 -66.92 5.82 36.55
CA GLY A 53 -66.80 6.30 37.96
C GLY A 53 -65.50 7.03 38.34
N ALA A 54 -65.58 8.34 38.57
CA ALA A 54 -64.49 9.28 38.89
C ALA A 54 -64.47 9.71 40.38
N ALA A 55 -63.33 10.21 40.88
CA ALA A 55 -63.23 11.21 41.95
C ALA A 55 -61.81 11.85 42.01
N ALA A 56 -61.74 13.13 42.40
CA ALA A 56 -60.60 14.05 42.25
C ALA A 56 -60.07 14.64 43.59
N THR A 57 -58.75 14.90 43.65
CA THR A 57 -57.88 15.93 44.33
C THR A 57 -58.19 16.50 45.76
N PRO A 58 -57.16 16.92 46.56
CA PRO A 58 -56.31 18.11 46.29
C PRO A 58 -54.80 18.04 46.66
N SER A 59 -54.06 19.04 46.15
CA SER A 59 -52.59 19.27 46.12
C SER A 59 -51.89 19.65 47.44
N ALA A 60 -50.57 19.40 47.54
CA ALA A 60 -49.55 20.29 48.14
C ALA A 60 -48.10 19.82 47.84
N ASP A 61 -47.18 20.77 47.80
CA ASP A 61 -45.79 20.76 47.31
C ASP A 61 -44.83 19.66 47.81
N GLY A 62 -43.83 19.33 46.97
CA GLY A 62 -42.71 18.47 47.36
C GLY A 62 -41.69 18.23 46.24
N ASN A 63 -40.64 19.05 46.21
CA ASN A 63 -39.42 18.84 45.44
C ASN A 63 -38.72 17.54 45.91
N THR A 64 -38.84 16.45 45.14
CA THR A 64 -37.92 15.29 45.15
C THR A 64 -38.26 14.37 43.97
N ALA A 65 -37.64 14.60 42.82
CA ALA A 65 -37.71 13.66 41.70
C ALA A 65 -36.91 12.40 42.04
N THR A 66 -37.62 11.36 42.47
CA THR A 66 -37.15 9.97 42.47
C THR A 66 -37.12 9.48 41.01
N PRO A 67 -36.04 8.83 40.55
CA PRO A 67 -35.90 8.41 39.16
C PRO A 67 -36.85 7.23 38.87
N THR A 68 -37.92 7.49 38.14
CA THR A 68 -38.74 6.45 37.50
C THR A 68 -38.69 6.66 36.00
N GLY A 69 -38.29 5.59 35.30
CA GLY A 69 -38.04 5.58 33.87
C GLY A 69 -36.65 5.01 33.60
N LYS A 70 -36.55 3.69 33.51
CA LYS A 70 -35.44 3.05 32.80
C LYS A 70 -35.51 3.51 31.35
N GLY A 71 -34.86 4.64 31.05
CA GLY A 71 -34.49 4.97 29.69
C GLY A 71 -33.62 3.84 29.19
N VAL A 72 -34.19 2.97 28.37
CA VAL A 72 -33.40 2.08 27.52
C VAL A 72 -32.51 3.01 26.73
N GLN A 73 -31.21 3.07 27.04
CA GLN A 73 -30.25 3.67 26.13
C GLN A 73 -30.38 2.90 24.83
N GLN A 74 -31.03 3.52 23.84
CA GLN A 74 -31.01 3.07 22.46
C GLN A 74 -29.55 2.82 22.09
N LEU A 75 -29.18 1.56 21.86
CA LEU A 75 -27.86 1.20 21.38
C LEU A 75 -27.64 1.96 20.07
N LYS A 76 -26.66 2.88 20.07
CA LYS A 76 -26.27 3.58 18.85
C LYS A 76 -25.79 2.53 17.84
N LYS A 77 -26.40 2.51 16.66
CA LYS A 77 -25.91 1.72 15.52
C LYS A 77 -24.68 2.42 14.96
N PHE A 78 -23.64 1.65 14.64
CA PHE A 78 -22.41 2.20 14.07
C PHE A 78 -22.30 1.83 12.59
N GLU A 79 -21.62 2.68 11.82
CA GLU A 79 -21.17 2.31 10.47
C GLU A 79 -20.02 1.32 10.64
N VAL A 80 -20.14 0.15 10.00
CA VAL A 80 -19.17 -0.94 10.15
C VAL A 80 -18.46 -1.12 8.81
N THR A 81 -17.14 -0.91 8.81
CA THR A 81 -16.32 -1.24 7.65
C THR A 81 -16.48 -2.72 7.31
N GLY A 82 -16.81 -3.04 6.06
CA GLY A 82 -17.11 -4.39 5.60
C GLY A 82 -18.59 -4.76 5.52
N SER A 83 -19.53 -3.87 5.90
CA SER A 83 -20.98 -4.12 5.82
C SER A 83 -21.75 -2.95 5.22
N LEU A 84 -22.78 -3.24 4.41
CA LEU A 84 -23.78 -2.25 3.95
C LEU A 84 -24.85 -1.96 5.02
N ILE A 85 -25.01 -2.87 5.97
CA ILE A 85 -26.03 -2.82 7.00
C ILE A 85 -25.36 -2.46 8.31
N ARG A 86 -25.83 -1.39 8.96
CA ARG A 86 -25.34 -0.97 10.28
C ARG A 86 -25.74 -1.99 11.33
N THR A 87 -24.77 -2.42 12.14
CA THR A 87 -25.00 -3.30 13.27
C THR A 87 -24.50 -2.65 14.57
N SER A 88 -25.03 -3.11 15.70
CA SER A 88 -24.55 -2.79 17.05
C SER A 88 -23.61 -3.87 17.61
N ASP A 89 -23.39 -4.96 16.88
CA ASP A 89 -22.56 -6.07 17.35
C ASP A 89 -21.08 -5.70 17.39
N LYS A 90 -20.40 -6.07 18.48
CA LYS A 90 -18.94 -5.86 18.65
C LYS A 90 -18.12 -6.61 17.59
N VAL A 91 -18.59 -7.79 17.17
CA VAL A 91 -17.93 -8.64 16.16
C VAL A 91 -18.94 -8.90 15.05
N GLY A 92 -18.62 -8.44 13.84
CA GLY A 92 -19.42 -8.64 12.64
C GLY A 92 -19.20 -10.02 12.00
N ASN A 93 -19.65 -10.16 10.75
CA ASN A 93 -19.48 -11.38 9.95
C ASN A 93 -18.11 -11.44 9.24
N THR A 94 -17.33 -10.36 9.36
CA THR A 94 -15.98 -10.19 8.84
C THR A 94 -15.03 -9.87 9.97
N GLU A 95 -13.79 -10.35 9.89
CA GLU A 95 -12.75 -9.99 10.84
C GLU A 95 -12.27 -8.56 10.56
N VAL A 96 -12.46 -7.67 11.53
CA VAL A 96 -12.06 -6.26 11.45
C VAL A 96 -11.17 -5.93 12.64
N GLN A 97 -9.98 -5.42 12.37
CA GLN A 97 -9.08 -4.86 13.37
C GLN A 97 -9.20 -3.34 13.36
N THR A 98 -9.73 -2.77 14.43
CA THR A 98 -9.81 -1.31 14.60
C THR A 98 -8.61 -0.81 15.38
N ILE A 99 -7.94 0.19 14.83
CA ILE A 99 -6.73 0.81 15.36
C ILE A 99 -7.06 2.26 15.69
N THR A 100 -6.94 2.62 16.96
CA THR A 100 -7.29 3.97 17.43
C THR A 100 -6.10 4.92 17.36
N THR A 101 -6.33 6.24 17.38
CA THR A 101 -5.24 7.24 17.52
C THR A 101 -4.35 6.98 18.74
N LYS A 102 -4.91 6.43 19.83
CA LYS A 102 -4.15 6.08 21.02
C LYS A 102 -3.15 4.96 20.73
N ASP A 103 -3.56 3.93 20.00
CA ASP A 103 -2.69 2.81 19.63
C ASP A 103 -1.53 3.28 18.75
N ILE A 104 -1.82 4.17 17.79
CA ILE A 104 -0.79 4.76 16.93
C ILE A 104 0.19 5.62 17.75
N GLN A 105 -0.30 6.50 18.63
CA GLN A 105 0.57 7.31 19.49
C GLN A 105 1.45 6.45 20.41
N GLN A 106 0.89 5.37 20.97
CA GLN A 106 1.60 4.46 21.89
C GLN A 106 2.61 3.55 21.18
N SER A 107 2.45 3.32 19.87
CA SER A 107 3.40 2.55 19.07
C SER A 107 4.75 3.25 18.88
N GLY A 108 4.75 4.59 18.95
CA GLY A 108 5.91 5.43 18.67
C GLY A 108 6.17 5.68 17.18
N TYR A 109 5.31 5.23 16.26
CA TYR A 109 5.43 5.57 14.85
C TYR A 109 5.07 7.04 14.59
N THR A 110 5.78 7.66 13.65
CA THR A 110 5.63 9.09 13.31
C THR A 110 4.83 9.32 12.03
N THR A 111 4.58 8.26 11.23
CA THR A 111 3.76 8.30 10.02
C THR A 111 2.75 7.15 9.97
N VAL A 112 1.70 7.30 9.16
CA VAL A 112 0.68 6.26 8.94
C VAL A 112 1.27 5.05 8.21
N ALA A 113 2.12 5.30 7.20
CA ALA A 113 2.76 4.24 6.42
C ALA A 113 3.61 3.32 7.30
N ASP A 114 4.48 3.90 8.14
CA ASP A 114 5.37 3.11 9.00
C ASP A 114 4.58 2.31 10.04
N PHE A 115 3.53 2.91 10.58
CA PHE A 115 2.62 2.22 11.49
C PHE A 115 1.97 1.00 10.81
N LEU A 116 1.38 1.18 9.62
CA LEU A 116 0.68 0.11 8.91
C LEU A 116 1.64 -1.01 8.47
N ARG A 117 2.86 -0.67 8.02
CA ARG A 117 3.93 -1.65 7.72
C ARG A 117 4.36 -2.46 8.95
N GLY A 118 4.31 -1.84 10.13
CA GLY A 118 4.58 -2.47 11.41
C GLY A 118 3.48 -3.40 11.93
N THR A 119 2.28 -3.37 11.35
CA THR A 119 1.19 -4.28 11.75
C THR A 119 1.45 -5.71 11.30
N SER A 120 0.93 -6.70 12.04
CA SER A 120 1.04 -8.11 11.67
C SER A 120 0.21 -8.47 10.43
N ALA A 121 -0.85 -7.71 10.14
CA ALA A 121 -1.68 -7.89 8.95
C ALA A 121 -0.90 -7.67 7.65
N ASN A 122 0.13 -6.82 7.71
CA ASN A 122 1.16 -6.72 6.70
C ASN A 122 2.25 -7.77 6.95
N SER A 123 2.21 -8.90 6.24
CA SER A 123 3.25 -9.93 6.34
C SER A 123 4.43 -9.73 5.38
N GLY A 124 4.42 -8.69 4.54
CA GLY A 124 5.42 -8.40 3.50
C GLY A 124 4.82 -7.54 2.39
N SER A 125 5.61 -7.30 1.34
CA SER A 125 5.16 -6.71 0.05
C SER A 125 4.63 -5.27 0.11
N SER A 126 5.00 -4.52 1.17
CA SER A 126 4.80 -3.07 1.22
C SER A 126 6.08 -2.32 1.06
N TRP A 127 6.04 -1.34 0.16
CA TRP A 127 7.17 -0.49 -0.17
C TRP A 127 6.94 0.90 0.40
N GLY A 128 8.00 1.48 0.97
CA GLY A 128 7.94 2.77 1.63
C GLY A 128 8.53 3.87 0.77
N GLN A 129 8.24 5.12 1.14
CA GLN A 129 8.88 6.31 0.57
C GLN A 129 10.42 6.30 0.72
N THR A 130 10.96 5.47 1.61
CA THR A 130 12.39 5.31 1.89
C THR A 130 13.05 4.19 1.07
N THR A 131 12.29 3.44 0.27
CA THR A 131 12.82 2.36 -0.55
C THR A 131 13.79 2.95 -1.57
N MET A 132 15.03 2.43 -1.56
CA MET A 132 16.05 2.82 -2.52
C MET A 132 15.70 2.29 -3.91
N ASN A 133 16.07 3.04 -4.96
CA ASN A 133 15.88 2.64 -6.36
C ASN A 133 14.44 2.24 -6.76
N SER A 134 13.43 2.79 -6.08
CA SER A 134 12.02 2.50 -6.38
C SER A 134 11.56 3.12 -7.71
N SER A 135 10.73 2.41 -8.47
CA SER A 135 10.01 2.96 -9.63
C SER A 135 8.87 3.92 -9.25
N ALA A 136 8.56 4.06 -7.96
CA ALA A 136 7.61 5.01 -7.40
C ALA A 136 8.24 5.79 -6.23
N GLN A 137 9.32 6.53 -6.51
CA GLN A 137 10.04 7.33 -5.51
C GLN A 137 9.09 8.22 -4.69
N GLY A 138 9.26 8.28 -3.37
CA GLY A 138 8.48 9.16 -2.50
C GLY A 138 7.04 8.72 -2.20
N GLY A 139 6.53 7.64 -2.81
CA GLY A 139 5.24 7.05 -2.46
C GLY A 139 5.37 5.92 -1.42
N GLY A 140 4.36 5.71 -0.58
CA GLY A 140 4.29 4.54 0.31
C GLY A 140 2.92 3.84 0.28
N GLY A 141 2.91 2.57 -0.12
CA GLY A 141 1.71 1.74 -0.17
C GLY A 141 1.56 0.80 1.03
N ILE A 142 0.45 0.05 1.03
CA ILE A 142 0.17 -0.96 2.05
C ILE A 142 -0.33 -2.25 1.40
N ALA A 143 0.19 -3.37 1.89
CA ALA A 143 -0.10 -4.72 1.47
C ALA A 143 -0.53 -5.55 2.69
N LEU A 144 -1.37 -6.56 2.45
CA LEU A 144 -1.86 -7.47 3.46
C LEU A 144 -1.55 -8.92 3.05
N ARG A 145 -1.20 -9.76 4.03
CA ARG A 145 -1.00 -11.22 3.84
C ARG A 145 0.04 -11.60 2.78
N GLY A 146 1.01 -10.73 2.52
CA GLY A 146 2.14 -10.98 1.63
C GLY A 146 1.79 -10.81 0.15
N LEU A 147 0.52 -10.60 -0.18
CA LEU A 147 0.09 -10.17 -1.51
C LEU A 147 0.57 -8.72 -1.74
N SER A 148 0.90 -8.35 -2.98
CA SER A 148 1.35 -7.00 -3.27
C SER A 148 0.25 -5.93 -3.09
N GLU A 149 0.66 -4.67 -3.13
CA GLU A 149 -0.20 -3.51 -2.80
C GLU A 149 -1.45 -3.42 -3.69
N LYS A 150 -1.39 -3.90 -4.93
CA LYS A 150 -2.56 -3.94 -5.86
C LYS A 150 -3.66 -4.92 -5.43
N TYR A 151 -3.42 -5.79 -4.45
CA TYR A 151 -4.41 -6.71 -3.88
C TYR A 151 -5.05 -6.18 -2.59
N THR A 152 -4.67 -4.99 -2.12
CA THR A 152 -5.21 -4.36 -0.92
C THR A 152 -5.91 -3.05 -1.27
N LEU A 153 -7.18 -2.94 -0.90
CA LEU A 153 -7.93 -1.71 -1.13
C LEU A 153 -7.74 -0.72 0.03
N VAL A 154 -7.34 0.51 -0.27
CA VAL A 154 -7.35 1.61 0.70
C VAL A 154 -8.56 2.51 0.47
N LEU A 155 -9.27 2.84 1.55
CA LEU A 155 -10.42 3.76 1.56
C LEU A 155 -10.16 4.91 2.52
N VAL A 156 -10.74 6.08 2.21
CA VAL A 156 -10.76 7.23 3.12
C VAL A 156 -12.21 7.65 3.34
N ASP A 157 -12.68 7.52 4.58
CA ASP A 157 -14.09 7.69 4.96
C ASP A 157 -15.04 6.79 4.14
N GLY A 158 -14.64 5.53 3.90
CA GLY A 158 -15.47 4.54 3.18
C GLY A 158 -15.56 4.75 1.66
N GLN A 159 -14.72 5.61 1.10
CA GLN A 159 -14.71 6.01 -0.31
C GLN A 159 -13.33 5.75 -0.93
N ARG A 160 -13.32 5.36 -2.21
CA ARG A 160 -12.08 5.20 -3.00
C ARG A 160 -11.40 6.55 -3.22
N VAL A 161 -10.09 6.47 -3.43
CA VAL A 161 -9.20 7.60 -3.68
C VAL A 161 -8.29 7.25 -4.85
N ALA A 162 -7.86 8.25 -5.61
CA ALA A 162 -6.93 8.08 -6.71
C ALA A 162 -5.62 7.46 -6.20
N ASN A 163 -5.09 6.49 -6.94
CA ASN A 163 -3.79 5.92 -6.67
C ASN A 163 -2.69 6.98 -6.83
N TYR A 164 -1.52 6.71 -6.25
CA TYR A 164 -0.28 7.40 -6.57
C TYR A 164 -0.02 7.36 -8.09
N GLY A 165 0.54 8.43 -8.65
CA GLY A 165 0.73 8.55 -10.11
C GLY A 165 1.62 7.46 -10.72
N LYS A 166 2.56 6.90 -9.94
CA LYS A 166 3.49 5.84 -10.36
C LYS A 166 3.11 4.49 -9.75
N ALA A 167 3.72 3.42 -10.25
CA ALA A 167 3.56 2.05 -9.76
C ALA A 167 4.90 1.48 -9.28
N VAL A 168 4.88 0.69 -8.19
CA VAL A 168 6.05 -0.12 -7.79
C VAL A 168 6.15 -1.34 -8.70
N ASN A 169 7.37 -1.83 -8.96
CA ASN A 169 7.63 -2.98 -9.84
C ASN A 169 6.98 -2.84 -11.22
N PHE A 170 6.73 -1.60 -11.66
CA PHE A 170 6.01 -1.25 -12.89
C PHE A 170 4.61 -1.88 -13.03
N THR A 171 4.00 -2.38 -11.95
CA THR A 171 2.69 -3.06 -12.00
C THR A 171 1.81 -2.76 -10.79
N ASP A 172 2.39 -2.62 -9.61
CA ASP A 172 1.67 -2.46 -8.35
C ASP A 172 1.25 -1.00 -8.17
N THR A 173 -0.03 -0.73 -8.43
CA THR A 173 -0.64 0.57 -8.15
C THR A 173 -1.18 0.60 -6.73
N PHE A 174 -0.95 1.70 -6.02
CA PHE A 174 -1.34 1.87 -4.62
C PHE A 174 -1.76 3.31 -4.35
N PHE A 175 -2.43 3.55 -3.23
CA PHE A 175 -2.67 4.91 -2.72
C PHE A 175 -1.58 5.26 -1.70
N ASP A 176 -1.00 6.45 -1.83
CA ASP A 176 0.03 6.93 -0.90
C ASP A 176 -0.58 7.33 0.44
N VAL A 177 -0.46 6.45 1.44
CA VAL A 177 -1.06 6.65 2.78
C VAL A 177 -0.37 7.76 3.58
N ASN A 178 0.82 8.21 3.15
CA ASN A 178 1.54 9.31 3.78
C ASN A 178 0.86 10.67 3.61
N SER A 179 -0.01 10.78 2.61
CA SER A 179 -0.77 11.99 2.31
C SER A 179 -1.79 12.36 3.41
N ILE A 180 -2.11 11.44 4.32
CA ILE A 180 -3.04 11.67 5.45
C ILE A 180 -2.25 11.87 6.75
N PRO A 181 -2.33 13.04 7.39
CA PRO A 181 -1.63 13.25 8.65
C PRO A 181 -2.35 12.59 9.83
N LEU A 182 -1.56 12.14 10.81
CA LEU A 182 -2.04 11.40 11.98
C LEU A 182 -3.08 12.16 12.82
N ASN A 183 -2.97 13.49 12.94
CA ASN A 183 -3.88 14.29 13.75
C ASN A 183 -5.32 14.35 13.19
N MET A 184 -5.47 14.08 11.88
CA MET A 184 -6.76 14.02 11.18
C MET A 184 -7.48 12.68 11.31
N ILE A 185 -6.75 11.63 11.69
CA ILE A 185 -7.28 10.28 11.81
C ILE A 185 -8.04 10.13 13.14
N ASP A 186 -9.25 9.60 13.05
CA ASP A 186 -10.01 9.14 14.20
C ASP A 186 -9.63 7.69 14.54
N HIS A 187 -9.72 6.81 13.55
CA HIS A 187 -9.26 5.42 13.63
C HIS A 187 -9.01 4.83 12.23
N ILE A 188 -8.37 3.67 12.19
CA ILE A 188 -8.15 2.87 10.98
C ILE A 188 -8.79 1.50 11.19
N ASP A 189 -9.62 1.07 10.24
CA ASP A 189 -10.16 -0.29 10.22
C ASP A 189 -9.43 -1.14 9.18
N ILE A 190 -8.90 -2.29 9.59
CA ILE A 190 -8.32 -3.30 8.70
C ILE A 190 -9.30 -4.48 8.62
N VAL A 191 -10.00 -4.58 7.50
CA VAL A 191 -10.83 -5.75 7.17
C VAL A 191 -9.92 -6.82 6.60
N LYS A 192 -9.72 -7.90 7.35
CA LYS A 192 -8.82 -8.99 6.96
C LYS A 192 -9.51 -10.03 6.07
N THR A 193 -10.78 -9.87 5.74
CA THR A 193 -11.48 -10.76 4.79
C THR A 193 -11.49 -10.17 3.39
N GLY A 194 -11.35 -11.00 2.36
CA GLY A 194 -11.62 -10.59 0.98
C GLY A 194 -13.03 -10.02 0.85
N ALA A 195 -13.13 -8.76 0.45
CA ALA A 195 -14.35 -7.95 0.53
C ALA A 195 -14.81 -7.43 -0.85
N VAL A 196 -14.43 -8.14 -1.92
CA VAL A 196 -14.78 -7.81 -3.31
C VAL A 196 -16.30 -7.69 -3.52
N SER A 197 -17.11 -8.49 -2.82
CA SER A 197 -18.58 -8.43 -2.91
C SER A 197 -19.19 -7.13 -2.39
N VAL A 198 -18.44 -6.33 -1.63
CA VAL A 198 -18.89 -5.04 -1.10
C VAL A 198 -18.16 -3.90 -1.83
N TYR A 199 -16.84 -4.02 -1.96
CA TYR A 199 -15.99 -2.91 -2.41
C TYR A 199 -15.47 -3.02 -3.85
N GLY A 200 -15.66 -4.14 -4.54
CA GLY A 200 -15.19 -4.35 -5.91
C GLY A 200 -13.72 -4.79 -5.99
N SER A 201 -13.09 -4.57 -7.16
CA SER A 201 -11.68 -4.95 -7.44
C SER A 201 -10.72 -4.47 -6.35
N ASP A 202 -9.57 -5.13 -6.21
CA ASP A 202 -8.48 -4.77 -5.29
C ASP A 202 -8.75 -5.13 -3.82
N ALA A 203 -9.99 -5.47 -3.43
CA ALA A 203 -10.33 -5.92 -2.07
C ALA A 203 -10.12 -7.44 -1.87
N ILE A 204 -9.01 -7.99 -2.38
CA ILE A 204 -8.72 -9.44 -2.34
C ILE A 204 -8.05 -9.82 -1.02
N ALA A 205 -6.92 -9.18 -0.70
CA ALA A 205 -6.20 -9.41 0.54
C ALA A 205 -6.96 -8.86 1.75
N GLY A 206 -7.69 -7.76 1.54
CA GLY A 206 -8.47 -7.07 2.55
C GLY A 206 -8.73 -5.60 2.19
N VAL A 207 -9.17 -4.83 3.18
CA VAL A 207 -9.44 -3.39 3.05
C VAL A 207 -8.84 -2.64 4.24
N VAL A 208 -8.14 -1.54 3.97
CA VAL A 208 -7.69 -0.57 4.98
C VAL A 208 -8.53 0.69 4.84
N ASN A 209 -9.45 0.94 5.76
CA ASN A 209 -10.33 2.11 5.75
C ASN A 209 -9.86 3.13 6.81
N ILE A 210 -9.34 4.26 6.34
CA ILE A 210 -8.87 5.35 7.20
C ILE A 210 -10.04 6.29 7.45
N ILE A 211 -10.50 6.34 8.70
CA ILE A 211 -11.60 7.20 9.12
C ILE A 211 -11.05 8.50 9.69
N THR A 212 -11.51 9.62 9.14
CA THR A 212 -11.09 10.94 9.58
C THR A 212 -12.06 11.54 10.60
N LYS A 213 -11.59 12.50 11.38
CA LYS A 213 -12.42 13.28 12.31
C LYS A 213 -13.41 14.17 11.55
N LYS A 214 -14.69 14.16 11.92
CA LYS A 214 -15.78 14.81 11.15
C LYS A 214 -16.57 15.87 11.93
N ASP A 215 -16.55 15.81 13.26
CA ASP A 215 -17.40 16.58 14.17
C ASP A 215 -16.58 17.17 15.34
N PHE A 216 -15.33 17.58 15.07
CA PHE A 216 -14.46 18.13 16.08
C PHE A 216 -14.96 19.51 16.55
N GLN A 217 -14.80 19.79 17.83
CA GLN A 217 -15.15 21.07 18.46
C GLN A 217 -14.00 21.58 19.31
N GLY A 218 -13.65 22.85 19.09
CA GLY A 218 -12.56 23.55 19.77
C GLY A 218 -11.31 23.64 18.90
N LEU A 219 -10.16 23.85 19.55
CA LEU A 219 -8.86 23.94 18.90
C LEU A 219 -7.89 22.97 19.58
N GLN A 220 -7.11 22.26 18.78
CA GLN A 220 -6.02 21.41 19.21
C GLN A 220 -4.76 21.77 18.41
N ILE A 221 -3.65 21.91 19.12
CA ILE A 221 -2.32 22.13 18.53
C ILE A 221 -1.43 20.99 19.01
N ASP A 222 -0.75 20.34 18.08
CA ASP A 222 0.18 19.26 18.32
C ASP A 222 1.56 19.63 17.80
N GLY A 223 2.60 19.35 18.60
CA GLY A 223 3.99 19.49 18.20
C GLY A 223 4.80 18.26 18.65
N GLN A 224 5.71 17.80 17.79
CA GLN A 224 6.56 16.66 18.05
C GLN A 224 7.93 16.90 17.42
N LEU A 225 8.97 16.51 18.16
CA LEU A 225 10.36 16.48 17.68
C LEU A 225 10.94 15.10 18.00
N GLY A 226 11.75 14.58 17.09
CA GLY A 226 12.46 13.34 17.29
C GLY A 226 13.79 13.31 16.55
N LYS A 227 14.69 12.41 16.96
CA LYS A 227 15.99 12.23 16.33
C LYS A 227 16.52 10.82 16.59
N ALA A 228 17.17 10.24 15.59
CA ALA A 228 18.00 9.06 15.79
C ALA A 228 19.22 9.35 16.68
N GLN A 229 19.72 8.30 17.34
CA GLN A 229 21.00 8.32 18.04
C GLN A 229 22.16 8.53 17.05
N HIS A 230 22.05 7.91 15.88
CA HIS A 230 22.99 8.02 14.76
C HIS A 230 22.76 9.34 13.99
N PRO A 231 23.72 9.80 13.17
CA PRO A 231 23.54 11.01 12.36
C PRO A 231 22.34 10.91 11.40
N GLY A 232 21.74 12.06 11.07
CA GLY A 232 20.52 12.13 10.26
C GLY A 232 19.23 11.83 11.04
N ASP A 233 18.16 11.58 10.30
CA ASP A 233 16.80 11.22 10.76
C ASP A 233 16.27 12.13 11.89
N ALA A 234 16.51 13.44 11.80
CA ALA A 234 15.89 14.42 12.68
C ALA A 234 14.48 14.72 12.12
N GLN A 235 13.46 14.42 12.93
CA GLN A 235 12.07 14.57 12.54
C GLN A 235 11.38 15.68 13.33
N GLY A 236 10.51 16.42 12.67
CA GLY A 236 9.64 17.42 13.28
C GLY A 236 8.24 17.36 12.68
N ASN A 237 7.23 17.43 13.54
CA ASN A 237 5.83 17.49 13.13
C ASN A 237 5.12 18.61 13.90
N PHE A 238 4.39 19.45 13.18
CA PHE A 238 3.50 20.45 13.75
C PHE A 238 2.14 20.32 13.09
N SER A 239 1.08 20.29 13.88
CA SER A 239 -0.27 20.19 13.32
C SER A 239 -1.30 20.94 14.15
N VAL A 240 -2.33 21.41 13.47
CA VAL A 240 -3.46 22.13 14.05
C VAL A 240 -4.73 21.42 13.61
N LEU A 241 -5.66 21.24 14.55
CA LEU A 241 -7.00 20.73 14.31
C LEU A 241 -7.99 21.69 14.98
N GLY A 242 -8.89 22.27 14.21
CA GLY A 242 -9.91 23.19 14.69
C GLY A 242 -11.30 22.73 14.25
N GLY A 243 -12.31 23.05 15.04
CA GLY A 243 -13.68 22.83 14.62
C GLY A 243 -14.69 23.68 15.37
N ILE A 244 -15.74 24.07 14.66
CA ILE A 244 -16.82 24.94 15.13
C ILE A 244 -18.18 24.34 14.78
N GLY A 245 -19.19 24.69 15.58
CA GLY A 245 -20.56 24.22 15.40
C GLY A 245 -20.80 22.83 16.01
N ASP A 246 -21.95 22.68 16.65
CA ASP A 246 -22.48 21.38 17.06
C ASP A 246 -23.58 20.92 16.10
N LEU A 247 -23.44 19.71 15.54
CA LEU A 247 -24.45 19.17 14.62
C LEU A 247 -25.83 19.02 15.27
N ASN A 248 -25.92 18.86 16.60
CA ASN A 248 -27.20 18.72 17.28
C ASN A 248 -27.81 20.05 17.69
N GLY A 249 -27.01 21.00 18.19
CA GLY A 249 -27.46 22.34 18.57
C GLY A 249 -27.57 23.31 17.39
N ASP A 250 -26.47 23.49 16.65
CA ASP A 250 -26.34 24.52 15.61
C ASP A 250 -26.74 24.02 14.21
N ARG A 251 -26.97 22.71 14.08
CA ARG A 251 -27.28 22.02 12.81
C ARG A 251 -26.13 22.05 11.80
N PHE A 252 -24.92 22.44 12.21
CA PHE A 252 -23.73 22.34 11.38
C PHE A 252 -22.50 21.98 12.21
N ASN A 253 -21.48 21.44 11.55
CA ASN A 253 -20.12 21.40 12.07
C ASN A 253 -19.14 21.64 10.92
N VAL A 254 -18.10 22.43 11.18
CA VAL A 254 -16.96 22.58 10.28
C VAL A 254 -15.73 22.14 11.06
N THR A 255 -15.03 21.12 10.57
CA THR A 255 -13.76 20.63 11.08
C THR A 255 -12.66 20.92 10.05
N ALA A 256 -11.54 21.50 10.47
CA ALA A 256 -10.39 21.76 9.62
C ALA A 256 -9.09 21.35 10.31
N ALA A 257 -8.12 20.88 9.53
CA ALA A 257 -6.81 20.49 10.01
C ALA A 257 -5.73 20.89 9.03
N ALA A 258 -4.54 21.19 9.55
CA ALA A 258 -3.33 21.39 8.77
C ALA A 258 -2.14 20.75 9.49
N SER A 259 -1.16 20.26 8.74
CA SER A 259 0.09 19.76 9.31
C SER A 259 1.30 20.04 8.43
N TYR A 260 2.45 20.13 9.09
CA TYR A 260 3.77 20.20 8.50
C TYR A 260 4.65 19.14 9.14
N TYR A 261 5.23 18.28 8.32
CA TYR A 261 6.17 17.24 8.73
C TYR A 261 7.48 17.41 7.98
N ARG A 262 8.61 17.19 8.65
CA ARG A 262 9.93 17.17 8.04
C ARG A 262 10.77 16.05 8.64
N ASP A 263 11.46 15.33 7.77
CA ASP A 263 12.57 14.43 8.10
C ASP A 263 13.83 14.92 7.36
N THR A 264 14.96 15.04 8.05
CA THR A 264 16.23 15.39 7.41
C THR A 264 16.80 14.27 6.56
N GLY A 265 16.32 13.04 6.72
CA GLY A 265 16.89 11.85 6.10
C GLY A 265 18.26 11.50 6.68
N SER A 266 18.87 10.47 6.09
CA SER A 266 20.20 9.96 6.43
C SER A 266 20.87 9.31 5.22
N SER A 267 22.19 9.20 5.26
CA SER A 267 23.00 8.54 4.24
C SER A 267 23.41 7.13 4.67
N LEU A 268 23.86 6.31 3.71
CA LEU A 268 24.53 5.04 4.03
C LEU A 268 25.77 5.27 4.92
N GLY A 269 26.43 6.42 4.78
CA GLY A 269 27.58 6.85 5.58
C GLY A 269 27.26 7.05 7.07
N ASP A 270 25.99 7.25 7.41
CA ASP A 270 25.55 7.55 8.77
C ASP A 270 25.26 6.29 9.61
N ARG A 271 25.37 5.08 9.05
CA ARG A 271 25.13 3.82 9.78
C ARG A 271 26.36 2.94 9.75
N ASP A 272 26.77 2.41 10.90
CA ASP A 272 27.93 1.52 11.03
C ASP A 272 27.92 0.35 10.03
N MET A 273 26.75 -0.22 9.73
CA MET A 273 26.60 -1.38 8.85
C MET A 273 26.91 -1.04 7.39
N THR A 274 26.61 0.19 6.95
CA THR A 274 26.68 0.61 5.54
C THR A 274 27.77 1.65 5.27
N ALA A 275 28.34 2.27 6.31
CA ALA A 275 29.30 3.36 6.18
C ALA A 275 30.60 2.94 5.47
N GLY A 276 31.04 1.69 5.69
CA GLY A 276 32.21 1.13 5.01
C GLY A 276 31.90 0.53 3.63
N GLN A 277 30.61 0.30 3.32
CA GLN A 277 30.14 -0.53 2.19
C GLN A 277 30.91 -1.85 2.07
N ASP A 278 31.28 -2.42 3.22
CA ASP A 278 31.99 -3.66 3.40
C ASP A 278 31.13 -4.57 4.27
N PHE A 279 30.77 -5.73 3.74
CA PHE A 279 29.96 -6.72 4.42
C PHE A 279 30.73 -7.99 4.73
N SER A 280 32.05 -8.04 4.49
CA SER A 280 32.88 -9.24 4.71
C SER A 280 32.89 -9.76 6.16
N GLN A 281 32.47 -8.94 7.12
CA GLN A 281 32.21 -9.36 8.50
C GLN A 281 30.99 -10.27 8.68
N PHE A 282 30.09 -10.33 7.69
CA PHE A 282 28.89 -11.14 7.72
C PHE A 282 29.08 -12.43 6.90
N PRO A 283 28.46 -13.55 7.29
CA PRO A 283 28.46 -14.78 6.48
C PRO A 283 27.89 -14.52 5.08
N GLY A 284 28.62 -14.92 4.03
CA GLY A 284 28.28 -14.65 2.63
C GLY A 284 28.50 -13.21 2.17
N GLY A 285 28.98 -12.33 3.06
CA GLY A 285 29.21 -10.93 2.78
C GLY A 285 30.46 -10.69 1.94
N LEU A 286 30.38 -9.76 0.99
CA LEU A 286 31.47 -9.38 0.12
C LEU A 286 32.33 -8.26 0.72
N ALA A 287 33.62 -8.24 0.37
CA ALA A 287 34.58 -7.23 0.84
C ALA A 287 34.45 -5.90 0.06
N GLY A 288 34.23 -4.81 0.81
CA GLY A 288 33.96 -3.48 0.28
C GLY A 288 35.16 -2.67 -0.23
N PRO A 289 34.89 -1.47 -0.79
CA PRO A 289 33.58 -0.98 -1.23
C PRO A 289 33.03 -1.79 -2.40
N LEU A 290 31.75 -2.17 -2.32
CA LEU A 290 31.08 -3.10 -3.23
C LEU A 290 30.39 -2.38 -4.39
N GLY A 291 30.85 -2.72 -5.60
CA GLY A 291 30.19 -2.36 -6.85
C GLY A 291 31.20 -2.11 -7.98
N PRO A 292 31.05 -2.68 -9.18
CA PRO A 292 31.86 -2.31 -10.35
C PRO A 292 31.66 -0.83 -10.73
N ASN A 293 30.57 -0.23 -10.26
CA ASN A 293 30.21 1.16 -10.51
C ASN A 293 30.87 2.16 -9.52
N GLN A 294 31.59 1.68 -8.50
CA GLN A 294 32.28 2.52 -7.51
C GLN A 294 33.82 2.56 -7.73
N GLN A 295 34.25 2.19 -8.93
CA GLN A 295 35.65 2.00 -9.29
C GLN A 295 35.99 2.78 -10.54
N SER A 296 37.16 3.40 -10.56
CA SER A 296 37.72 4.03 -11.75
C SER A 296 38.96 3.28 -12.21
N TYR A 297 38.99 2.86 -13.47
CA TYR A 297 40.11 2.13 -14.06
C TYR A 297 40.07 2.20 -15.60
N TRP A 298 41.22 1.94 -16.20
CA TRP A 298 41.37 1.67 -17.62
C TRP A 298 41.30 0.18 -17.86
N THR A 299 40.64 -0.25 -18.95
CA THR A 299 40.75 -1.63 -19.45
C THR A 299 41.67 -1.61 -20.67
N THR A 300 42.84 -2.23 -20.54
CA THR A 300 43.84 -2.26 -21.61
C THR A 300 43.45 -3.29 -22.68
N ALA A 301 44.18 -3.31 -23.81
CA ALA A 301 43.84 -4.14 -24.96
C ALA A 301 43.89 -5.66 -24.69
N ASP A 302 44.62 -6.10 -23.67
CA ASP A 302 44.67 -7.52 -23.25
C ASP A 302 43.52 -7.89 -22.26
N GLY A 303 42.63 -6.94 -21.96
CA GLY A 303 41.52 -7.10 -21.03
C GLY A 303 41.87 -6.86 -19.56
N THR A 304 43.12 -6.52 -19.23
CA THR A 304 43.53 -6.22 -17.86
C THR A 304 43.09 -4.83 -17.43
N ASN A 305 42.63 -4.73 -16.17
CA ASN A 305 42.31 -3.45 -15.56
C ASN A 305 43.57 -2.79 -14.99
N THR A 306 43.73 -1.49 -15.21
CA THR A 306 44.82 -0.66 -14.67
C THR A 306 44.23 0.57 -13.99
N ALA A 307 44.67 0.84 -12.76
CA ALA A 307 44.18 1.98 -11.99
C ALA A 307 44.56 3.31 -12.68
N LEU A 308 43.74 4.35 -12.47
CA LEU A 308 44.14 5.71 -12.82
C LEU A 308 45.34 6.13 -11.94
N SER A 309 46.31 6.81 -12.53
CA SER A 309 47.50 7.27 -11.81
C SER A 309 47.73 8.77 -12.03
N PRO A 310 47.64 9.62 -10.99
CA PRO A 310 47.15 9.28 -9.64
C PRO A 310 45.67 8.88 -9.65
N CYS A 311 45.20 8.25 -8.57
CA CYS A 311 43.76 8.03 -8.40
C CYS A 311 43.02 9.37 -8.26
N PRO A 312 41.79 9.48 -8.81
CA PRO A 312 40.98 10.68 -8.67
C PRO A 312 40.74 11.05 -7.19
N PRO A 313 40.54 12.35 -6.86
CA PRO A 313 40.25 12.78 -5.51
C PRO A 313 39.08 12.00 -4.86
N GLY A 314 39.23 11.62 -3.59
CA GLY A 314 38.21 10.83 -2.88
C GLY A 314 38.24 9.33 -3.16
N SER A 315 39.18 8.86 -3.98
CA SER A 315 39.42 7.43 -4.23
C SER A 315 40.84 7.01 -3.84
N VAL A 316 41.03 5.72 -3.56
CA VAL A 316 42.32 5.14 -3.20
C VAL A 316 42.66 3.95 -4.08
N SER A 317 43.94 3.84 -4.46
CA SER A 317 44.49 2.58 -4.96
C SER A 317 44.89 1.75 -3.74
N ALA A 318 44.31 0.55 -3.59
CA ALA A 318 44.92 -0.41 -2.68
C ALA A 318 46.28 -0.86 -3.26
N ASN A 319 47.26 -1.17 -2.41
CA ASN A 319 48.60 -1.56 -2.87
C ASN A 319 48.50 -2.82 -3.75
N GLY A 320 48.92 -2.72 -5.03
CA GLY A 320 48.79 -3.80 -6.01
C GLY A 320 47.40 -3.92 -6.67
N ALA A 321 46.48 -2.98 -6.43
CA ALA A 321 45.15 -3.01 -7.03
C ALA A 321 45.12 -2.45 -8.46
N SER A 322 44.32 -3.09 -9.31
CA SER A 322 44.06 -2.74 -10.72
C SER A 322 43.04 -1.60 -10.90
N THR A 323 42.54 -1.01 -9.81
CA THR A 323 41.43 -0.03 -9.84
C THR A 323 41.54 1.02 -8.72
N CYS A 324 41.09 2.24 -8.97
CA CYS A 324 40.84 3.25 -7.93
C CYS A 324 39.45 3.07 -7.34
N LYS A 325 39.33 2.89 -6.02
CA LYS A 325 38.04 2.66 -5.35
C LYS A 325 37.58 3.90 -4.58
N SER A 326 36.31 4.28 -4.72
CA SER A 326 35.66 5.34 -3.94
C SER A 326 34.57 4.77 -3.05
N ASN A 327 34.33 5.37 -1.88
CA ASN A 327 33.21 5.03 -1.01
C ASN A 327 32.13 6.12 -1.10
N PRO A 328 31.04 5.92 -1.87
CA PRO A 328 29.94 6.89 -1.99
C PRO A 328 28.91 6.84 -0.86
N ALA A 329 29.15 6.13 0.26
CA ALA A 329 28.15 5.95 1.30
C ALA A 329 27.55 7.27 1.84
N SER A 330 28.39 8.29 2.06
CA SER A 330 27.93 9.62 2.53
C SER A 330 27.18 10.42 1.45
N ALA A 331 27.33 10.05 0.18
CA ALA A 331 26.68 10.68 -0.96
C ALA A 331 25.40 9.94 -1.40
N THR A 332 25.03 8.87 -0.71
CA THR A 332 23.89 8.00 -1.07
C THR A 332 22.89 7.98 0.09
N SER A 333 21.64 8.33 -0.18
CA SER A 333 20.56 8.34 0.81
C SER A 333 20.21 6.92 1.26
N LEU A 334 20.17 6.70 2.57
CA LEU A 334 19.53 5.54 3.19
C LEU A 334 18.05 5.82 3.48
N VAL A 335 17.78 7.00 4.03
CA VAL A 335 16.44 7.57 4.20
C VAL A 335 16.47 8.92 3.48
N PRO A 336 15.58 9.18 2.51
CA PRO A 336 15.56 10.46 1.81
C PRO A 336 15.11 11.59 2.75
N ALA A 337 15.49 12.82 2.41
CA ALA A 337 14.94 13.98 3.11
C ALA A 337 13.50 14.21 2.66
N ILE A 338 12.59 14.39 3.62
CA ILE A 338 11.14 14.47 3.35
C ILE A 338 10.59 15.76 3.94
N THR A 339 9.74 16.46 3.18
CA THR A 339 8.95 17.60 3.67
C THR A 339 7.51 17.49 3.19
N ARG A 340 6.56 17.46 4.13
CA ARG A 340 5.15 17.26 3.83
C ARG A 340 4.27 18.35 4.42
N LEU A 341 3.35 18.84 3.60
CA LEU A 341 2.30 19.78 3.98
C LEU A 341 0.94 19.14 3.71
N ASN A 342 0.06 19.14 4.70
CA ASN A 342 -1.30 18.64 4.55
C ASN A 342 -2.31 19.68 5.02
N ALA A 343 -3.46 19.75 4.35
CA ALA A 343 -4.59 20.52 4.82
C ALA A 343 -5.90 19.81 4.45
N LYS A 344 -6.85 19.76 5.38
CA LYS A 344 -8.19 19.23 5.15
C LYS A 344 -9.23 20.13 5.80
N VAL A 345 -10.37 20.29 5.15
CA VAL A 345 -11.57 20.92 5.71
C VAL A 345 -12.78 20.07 5.37
N ARG A 346 -13.66 19.88 6.34
CA ARG A 346 -14.95 19.22 6.18
C ARG A 346 -16.04 20.05 6.82
N GLY A 347 -17.07 20.37 6.05
CA GLY A 347 -18.32 20.94 6.54
C GLY A 347 -19.44 19.91 6.47
N THR A 348 -20.21 19.77 7.54
CA THR A 348 -21.43 18.95 7.60
C THR A 348 -22.59 19.83 8.05
N PHE A 349 -23.74 19.73 7.39
CA PHE A 349 -24.95 20.51 7.67
C PHE A 349 -26.16 19.58 7.75
N LYS A 350 -26.96 19.69 8.82
CA LYS A 350 -28.27 19.03 8.94
C LYS A 350 -29.32 19.85 8.19
N ILE A 351 -29.76 19.37 7.02
CA ILE A 351 -30.86 19.95 6.24
C ILE A 351 -32.18 19.85 7.00
N ASN A 352 -32.39 18.76 7.74
CA ASN A 352 -33.43 18.55 8.74
C ASN A 352 -32.94 17.46 9.72
N ASP A 353 -33.81 16.96 10.60
CA ASP A 353 -33.43 15.96 11.61
C ASP A 353 -33.02 14.62 10.99
N ASP A 354 -33.53 14.33 9.80
CA ASP A 354 -33.33 13.07 9.09
C ASP A 354 -32.25 13.15 8.00
N VAL A 355 -31.89 14.34 7.53
CA VAL A 355 -31.04 14.53 6.34
C VAL A 355 -29.87 15.48 6.62
N GLN A 356 -28.68 15.05 6.24
CA GLN A 356 -27.41 15.78 6.32
C GLN A 356 -26.76 15.90 4.95
N ALA A 357 -26.22 17.07 4.64
CA ALA A 357 -25.30 17.27 3.53
C ALA A 357 -23.88 17.51 4.07
N TYR A 358 -22.86 17.19 3.29
CA TYR A 358 -21.49 17.48 3.65
C TYR A 358 -20.62 17.78 2.43
N ALA A 359 -19.54 18.50 2.66
CA ALA A 359 -18.46 18.75 1.71
C ALA A 359 -17.12 18.59 2.43
N ASP A 360 -16.16 17.98 1.75
CA ASP A 360 -14.85 17.59 2.26
C ASP A 360 -13.81 17.91 1.19
N PHE A 361 -12.80 18.70 1.55
CA PHE A 361 -11.68 19.03 0.68
C PHE A 361 -10.38 18.73 1.43
N TRP A 362 -9.47 18.05 0.75
CA TRP A 362 -8.19 17.64 1.32
C TRP A 362 -7.10 17.79 0.26
N VAL A 363 -5.96 18.33 0.67
CA VAL A 363 -4.76 18.49 -0.15
C VAL A 363 -3.53 18.06 0.65
N SER A 364 -2.59 17.40 -0.04
CA SER A 364 -1.30 17.00 0.48
C SER A 364 -0.23 17.32 -0.56
N ARG A 365 0.89 17.89 -0.11
CA ARG A 365 2.09 18.09 -0.93
C ARG A 365 3.28 17.49 -0.19
N ASP A 366 3.94 16.54 -0.82
CA ASP A 366 5.09 15.81 -0.31
C ASP A 366 6.30 16.04 -1.20
N GLU A 367 7.42 16.45 -0.63
CA GLU A 367 8.71 16.59 -1.30
C GLU A 367 9.68 15.57 -0.72
N THR A 368 10.22 14.72 -1.59
CA THR A 368 11.24 13.71 -1.25
C THR A 368 12.50 13.99 -2.06
N VAL A 369 13.64 14.13 -1.39
CA VAL A 369 14.95 14.30 -2.02
C VAL A 369 15.79 13.07 -1.72
N GLN A 370 16.07 12.28 -2.76
CA GLN A 370 16.84 11.06 -2.67
C GLN A 370 18.14 11.20 -3.47
N ASN A 371 19.27 10.98 -2.82
CA ASN A 371 20.57 10.91 -3.48
C ASN A 371 20.90 9.45 -3.81
N GLU A 372 21.14 9.14 -5.07
CA GLU A 372 21.37 7.77 -5.57
C GLU A 372 22.86 7.43 -5.68
N GLY A 373 23.74 8.31 -5.18
CA GLY A 373 25.19 8.18 -5.29
C GLY A 373 25.76 8.82 -6.57
N PRO A 374 27.07 8.70 -6.82
CA PRO A 374 27.72 9.36 -7.96
C PRO A 374 27.25 8.79 -9.30
N ALA A 375 27.26 9.63 -10.33
CA ALA A 375 27.08 9.16 -11.71
C ALA A 375 28.26 8.28 -12.15
N VAL A 376 27.99 7.28 -12.99
CA VAL A 376 29.01 6.29 -13.38
C VAL A 376 28.97 6.01 -14.88
N LEU A 377 30.15 6.01 -15.49
CA LEU A 377 30.40 5.43 -16.80
C LEU A 377 30.97 4.02 -16.63
N SER A 378 30.22 3.01 -17.03
CA SER A 378 30.62 1.60 -17.03
C SER A 378 30.10 0.88 -18.27
N SER A 379 30.30 -0.45 -18.34
CA SER A 379 29.70 -1.29 -19.39
C SER A 379 28.18 -1.35 -19.32
N GLN A 380 27.57 -0.93 -18.21
CA GLN A 380 26.12 -0.91 -18.01
C GLN A 380 25.49 0.44 -18.39
N THR A 381 26.31 1.48 -18.61
CA THR A 381 25.79 2.79 -19.00
C THR A 381 25.25 2.73 -20.43
N ASN A 382 23.97 3.03 -20.59
CA ASN A 382 23.26 2.97 -21.86
C ASN A 382 22.45 4.24 -22.12
N ALA A 383 22.12 4.48 -23.38
CA ALA A 383 21.21 5.55 -23.80
C ALA A 383 20.10 4.97 -24.68
N PHE A 384 18.92 5.57 -24.60
CA PHE A 384 17.79 5.15 -25.40
C PHE A 384 17.98 5.58 -26.86
N ASN A 385 17.67 4.70 -27.80
CA ASN A 385 17.63 5.03 -29.21
C ASN A 385 16.15 5.14 -29.66
N PRO A 386 15.64 6.37 -29.89
CA PRO A 386 14.24 6.56 -30.27
C PRO A 386 13.90 6.02 -31.66
N ALA A 387 14.89 5.78 -32.53
CA ALA A 387 14.65 5.21 -33.86
C ALA A 387 14.41 3.70 -33.81
N THR A 388 15.05 2.99 -32.88
CA THR A 388 14.92 1.53 -32.72
C THR A 388 14.02 1.13 -31.55
N GLY A 389 13.74 2.06 -30.62
CA GLY A 389 12.99 1.81 -29.39
C GLY A 389 13.76 1.00 -28.35
N SER A 390 15.09 0.92 -28.47
CA SER A 390 15.95 0.08 -27.63
C SER A 390 16.98 0.89 -26.85
N ALA A 391 17.45 0.37 -25.72
CA ALA A 391 18.63 0.92 -25.05
C ALA A 391 19.91 0.40 -25.74
N LEU A 392 20.88 1.26 -25.95
CA LEU A 392 22.18 0.90 -26.52
C LEU A 392 23.30 1.28 -25.54
N PRO A 393 24.30 0.40 -25.32
CA PRO A 393 25.47 0.75 -24.51
C PRO A 393 26.17 1.99 -25.06
N LEU A 394 26.56 2.90 -24.16
CA LEU A 394 27.37 4.05 -24.55
C LEU A 394 28.83 3.64 -24.75
N SER A 395 29.49 4.26 -25.73
CA SER A 395 30.93 4.11 -25.89
C SER A 395 31.63 4.66 -24.64
N ARG A 396 32.50 3.84 -24.07
CA ARG A 396 33.40 4.21 -22.97
C ARG A 396 34.86 4.30 -23.42
N THR A 397 35.10 4.42 -24.72
CA THR A 397 36.44 4.42 -25.31
C THR A 397 36.98 5.83 -25.39
N VAL A 398 38.05 6.11 -24.66
CA VAL A 398 38.79 7.37 -24.74
C VAL A 398 39.72 7.31 -25.95
N SER A 399 39.70 8.35 -26.80
CA SER A 399 40.56 8.41 -27.99
C SER A 399 42.05 8.27 -27.62
N GLY A 400 42.84 7.64 -28.49
CA GLY A 400 44.30 7.64 -28.37
C GLY A 400 44.94 9.03 -28.54
N THR A 401 44.22 9.96 -29.18
CA THR A 401 44.65 11.37 -29.33
C THR A 401 44.27 12.24 -28.13
N ASN A 402 43.48 11.71 -27.19
CA ASN A 402 43.13 12.44 -25.98
C ASN A 402 44.39 12.55 -25.10
N PRO A 403 44.87 13.77 -24.75
CA PRO A 403 46.09 13.96 -23.97
C PRO A 403 46.04 13.35 -22.56
N TYR A 404 44.84 12.99 -22.07
CA TYR A 404 44.64 12.34 -20.77
C TYR A 404 44.46 10.82 -20.87
N ASN A 405 44.59 10.24 -22.07
CA ASN A 405 44.73 8.80 -22.27
C ASN A 405 46.21 8.41 -22.25
N PRO A 406 46.71 7.70 -21.22
CA PRO A 406 48.14 7.41 -21.05
C PRO A 406 48.68 6.36 -22.02
N PHE A 407 47.82 5.66 -22.78
CA PHE A 407 48.22 4.55 -23.65
C PHE A 407 48.48 4.95 -25.09
N GLY A 408 48.08 6.15 -25.51
CA GLY A 408 48.22 6.63 -26.90
C GLY A 408 47.41 5.85 -27.94
N VAL A 409 46.57 4.91 -27.51
CA VAL A 409 45.66 4.10 -28.33
C VAL A 409 44.25 4.17 -27.74
N PRO A 410 43.18 4.00 -28.55
CA PRO A 410 41.81 3.95 -28.02
C PRO A 410 41.70 2.95 -26.88
N THR A 411 41.36 3.43 -25.69
CA THR A 411 41.36 2.61 -24.46
C THR A 411 40.05 2.83 -23.70
N GLN A 412 39.45 1.75 -23.22
CA GLN A 412 38.19 1.82 -22.47
C GLN A 412 38.43 2.33 -21.04
N ILE A 413 37.51 3.14 -20.54
CA ILE A 413 37.53 3.62 -19.16
C ILE A 413 36.23 3.24 -18.43
N ASN A 414 36.36 2.81 -17.18
CA ASN A 414 35.30 2.84 -16.18
C ASN A 414 35.57 4.03 -15.28
N TYR A 415 34.57 4.88 -15.04
CA TYR A 415 34.79 6.14 -14.33
C TYR A 415 33.61 6.50 -13.42
N THR A 416 33.91 6.76 -12.15
CA THR A 416 32.95 7.28 -11.17
C THR A 416 33.11 8.80 -11.10
N PHE A 417 32.05 9.53 -11.46
CA PHE A 417 32.06 10.98 -11.47
C PHE A 417 31.89 11.57 -10.06
N PRO A 418 32.37 12.80 -9.81
CA PRO A 418 32.25 13.43 -8.49
C PRO A 418 30.83 13.93 -8.15
N ASN A 419 29.94 14.07 -9.15
CA ASN A 419 28.58 14.58 -8.95
C ASN A 419 27.63 13.44 -8.59
N THR A 420 26.82 13.67 -7.55
CA THR A 420 25.75 12.78 -7.10
C THR A 420 24.52 12.92 -7.99
N VAL A 421 23.99 11.80 -8.46
CA VAL A 421 22.67 11.70 -9.08
C VAL A 421 21.61 11.80 -7.99
N SER A 422 20.54 12.57 -8.25
CA SER A 422 19.42 12.68 -7.33
C SER A 422 18.09 12.41 -8.03
N ALA A 423 17.10 11.99 -7.25
CA ALA A 423 15.70 11.94 -7.62
C ALA A 423 14.92 12.85 -6.66
N ASP A 424 14.57 14.03 -7.14
CA ASP A 424 13.78 15.01 -6.39
C ASP A 424 12.32 14.87 -6.82
N THR A 425 11.49 14.28 -5.95
CA THR A 425 10.10 13.96 -6.24
C THR A 425 9.16 14.86 -5.45
N VAL A 426 8.21 15.50 -6.15
CA VAL A 426 7.11 16.26 -5.58
C VAL A 426 5.80 15.55 -5.91
N SER A 427 5.15 15.01 -4.87
CA SER A 427 3.81 14.44 -4.97
C SER A 427 2.78 15.44 -4.48
N THR A 428 1.79 15.78 -5.30
CA THR A 428 0.63 16.57 -4.90
C THR A 428 -0.62 15.72 -5.05
N PHE A 429 -1.26 15.42 -3.92
CA PHE A 429 -2.55 14.77 -3.87
C PHE A 429 -3.64 15.77 -3.47
N TRP A 430 -4.80 15.73 -4.11
CA TRP A 430 -5.97 16.43 -3.62
C TRP A 430 -7.26 15.67 -3.88
N ARG A 431 -8.26 15.94 -3.05
CA ARG A 431 -9.59 15.35 -3.12
C ARG A 431 -10.65 16.39 -2.80
N ALA A 432 -11.72 16.37 -3.58
CA ALA A 432 -12.98 17.03 -3.27
C ALA A 432 -14.08 15.98 -3.22
N LEU A 433 -14.84 15.93 -2.12
CA LEU A 433 -15.95 15.02 -1.92
C LEU A 433 -17.15 15.81 -1.40
N THR A 434 -18.34 15.52 -1.91
CA THR A 434 -19.59 16.02 -1.35
C THR A 434 -20.64 14.92 -1.37
N GLY A 435 -21.58 15.00 -0.44
CA GLY A 435 -22.65 14.01 -0.39
C GLY A 435 -23.81 14.46 0.47
N VAL A 436 -24.88 13.69 0.36
CA VAL A 436 -26.07 13.77 1.19
C VAL A 436 -26.35 12.40 1.75
N LYS A 437 -26.69 12.34 3.04
CA LYS A 437 -27.07 11.13 3.74
C LYS A 437 -28.26 11.41 4.63
N GLY A 438 -29.07 10.40 4.86
CA GLY A 438 -30.19 10.54 5.77
C GLY A 438 -30.86 9.23 6.10
N SER A 439 -31.97 9.35 6.80
CA SER A 439 -32.85 8.24 7.14
C SER A 439 -34.31 8.55 6.77
N PHE A 440 -35.11 7.52 6.59
CA PHE A 440 -36.57 7.65 6.52
C PHE A 440 -37.23 6.39 7.08
N THR A 441 -38.40 6.53 7.70
CA THR A 441 -39.15 5.41 8.24
C THR A 441 -40.31 5.06 7.32
N THR A 442 -40.48 3.77 7.04
CA THR A 442 -41.63 3.25 6.29
C THR A 442 -42.59 2.53 7.25
N ALA A 443 -43.90 2.64 6.99
CA ALA A 443 -44.91 2.02 7.86
C ALA A 443 -44.83 0.48 7.91
N LYS A 444 -44.24 -0.16 6.89
CA LYS A 444 -44.17 -1.63 6.77
C LYS A 444 -42.76 -2.21 6.94
N PHE A 445 -41.71 -1.45 6.65
CA PHE A 445 -40.34 -1.98 6.52
C PHE A 445 -39.32 -1.19 7.36
N GLY A 446 -39.80 -0.56 8.44
CA GLY A 446 -38.96 0.10 9.44
C GLY A 446 -38.14 1.27 8.91
N ASP A 447 -37.03 1.55 9.60
CA ASP A 447 -36.11 2.64 9.31
C ASP A 447 -35.12 2.24 8.20
N TRP A 448 -34.96 3.14 7.25
CA TRP A 448 -34.01 3.05 6.16
C TRP A 448 -32.97 4.15 6.28
N ASP A 449 -31.71 3.78 6.10
CA ASP A 449 -30.59 4.71 5.90
C ASP A 449 -30.30 4.83 4.40
N TRP A 450 -29.86 5.99 3.94
CA TRP A 450 -29.38 6.20 2.57
C TRP A 450 -28.24 7.22 2.50
N SER A 451 -27.40 7.09 1.47
CA SER A 451 -26.41 8.10 1.10
C SER A 451 -26.26 8.20 -0.41
N ALA A 452 -25.86 9.37 -0.88
CA ALA A 452 -25.40 9.62 -2.23
C ALA A 452 -24.19 10.56 -2.16
N ASP A 453 -23.10 10.15 -2.79
CA ASP A 453 -21.79 10.79 -2.66
C ASP A 453 -21.17 10.96 -4.05
N TYR A 454 -20.56 12.12 -4.28
CA TYR A 454 -19.73 12.41 -5.45
C TYR A 454 -18.33 12.81 -4.99
N GLY A 455 -17.30 12.22 -5.59
CA GLY A 455 -15.91 12.52 -5.30
C GLY A 455 -15.06 12.66 -6.55
N HIS A 456 -14.11 13.59 -6.49
CA HIS A 456 -12.97 13.67 -7.40
C HIS A 456 -11.69 13.62 -6.57
N SER A 457 -10.70 12.87 -7.03
CA SER A 457 -9.35 12.89 -6.47
C SER A 457 -8.29 12.74 -7.55
N GLN A 458 -7.13 13.34 -7.31
CA GLN A 458 -6.00 13.30 -8.22
C GLN A 458 -4.68 13.25 -7.45
N SER A 459 -3.75 12.43 -7.93
CA SER A 459 -2.34 12.44 -7.55
C SER A 459 -1.51 12.90 -8.76
N THR A 460 -0.64 13.88 -8.56
CA THR A 460 0.36 14.33 -9.54
C THR A 460 1.74 14.15 -8.94
N VAL A 461 2.61 13.44 -9.64
CA VAL A 461 3.96 13.11 -9.20
C VAL A 461 4.94 13.66 -10.23
N ASP A 462 5.67 14.69 -9.84
CA ASP A 462 6.74 15.29 -10.65
C ASP A 462 8.09 14.82 -10.09
N THR A 463 8.92 14.21 -10.92
CA THR A 463 10.29 13.82 -10.52
C THR A 463 11.31 14.53 -11.39
N THR A 464 12.26 15.22 -10.76
CA THR A 464 13.47 15.74 -11.41
C THR A 464 14.62 14.80 -11.09
N TYR A 465 15.23 14.24 -12.14
CA TYR A 465 16.44 13.44 -12.02
C TYR A 465 17.65 14.36 -12.21
N GLY A 466 18.31 14.70 -11.11
CA GLY A 466 19.46 15.59 -11.07
C GLY A 466 20.74 14.90 -11.55
N ASN A 467 21.57 15.63 -12.29
CA ASN A 467 22.91 15.19 -12.70
C ASN A 467 22.96 13.87 -13.51
N ALA A 468 21.94 13.58 -14.34
CA ALA A 468 22.04 12.48 -15.30
C ALA A 468 23.17 12.75 -16.32
N LEU A 469 23.81 11.70 -16.84
CA LEU A 469 24.90 11.85 -17.80
C LEU A 469 24.34 12.28 -19.16
N ASN A 470 24.77 13.42 -19.68
CA ASN A 470 24.49 13.86 -21.04
C ASN A 470 25.38 13.10 -22.03
N VAL A 471 24.77 12.48 -23.04
CA VAL A 471 25.45 11.62 -24.00
C VAL A 471 26.49 12.38 -24.84
N ALA A 472 26.15 13.57 -25.34
CA ALA A 472 27.07 14.38 -26.15
C ALA A 472 28.22 14.97 -25.31
N GLY A 473 27.93 15.38 -24.08
CA GLY A 473 28.93 15.84 -23.12
C GLY A 473 29.91 14.73 -22.77
N LEU A 474 29.41 13.51 -22.56
CA LEU A 474 30.23 12.33 -22.33
C LEU A 474 31.14 12.03 -23.53
N GLU A 475 30.59 12.03 -24.75
CA GLU A 475 31.37 11.82 -25.96
C GLU A 475 32.48 12.87 -26.10
N ASN A 476 32.18 14.14 -25.82
CA ASN A 476 33.16 15.22 -25.87
C ASN A 476 34.35 15.00 -24.92
N ILE A 477 34.11 14.58 -23.67
CA ILE A 477 35.21 14.33 -22.72
C ILE A 477 36.05 13.11 -23.10
N LEU A 478 35.45 12.09 -23.72
CA LEU A 478 36.15 10.89 -24.17
C LEU A 478 37.02 11.18 -25.42
N GLN A 479 36.53 11.99 -26.36
CA GLN A 479 37.19 12.20 -27.65
C GLN A 479 38.16 13.40 -27.68
N ASN A 480 37.83 14.52 -27.02
CA ASN A 480 38.46 15.81 -27.32
C ASN A 480 39.46 16.33 -26.28
N GLY A 481 39.77 15.55 -25.23
CA GLY A 481 40.81 15.96 -24.28
C GLY A 481 40.47 17.13 -23.39
N VAL A 482 39.19 17.35 -23.10
CA VAL A 482 38.72 18.49 -22.29
C VAL A 482 38.68 18.19 -20.78
N PHE A 483 38.76 16.92 -20.39
CA PHE A 483 38.66 16.47 -19.00
C PHE A 483 39.79 15.51 -18.63
N ASN A 484 40.50 15.83 -17.55
CA ASN A 484 41.54 14.97 -17.00
C ASN A 484 40.93 14.01 -15.97
N PHE A 485 40.75 12.75 -16.35
CA PHE A 485 40.16 11.71 -15.50
C PHE A 485 40.94 11.47 -14.21
N SER A 486 42.28 11.46 -14.25
CA SER A 486 43.13 11.20 -13.06
C SER A 486 43.25 12.43 -12.16
N ASN A 487 43.19 13.64 -12.74
CA ASN A 487 43.29 14.89 -12.00
C ASN A 487 42.23 15.92 -12.47
N PRO A 488 40.95 15.75 -12.08
CA PRO A 488 39.86 16.63 -12.49
C PRO A 488 40.11 18.12 -12.16
N SER A 489 40.86 18.40 -11.09
CA SER A 489 41.18 19.77 -10.68
C SER A 489 42.06 20.54 -11.69
N ALA A 490 42.78 19.83 -12.56
CA ALA A 490 43.54 20.42 -13.66
C ALA A 490 42.65 20.90 -14.82
N THR A 491 41.41 20.41 -14.90
CA THR A 491 40.41 20.77 -15.90
C THR A 491 39.09 21.17 -15.21
N PRO A 492 39.05 22.31 -14.48
CA PRO A 492 37.92 22.66 -13.63
C PRO A 492 36.60 22.85 -14.40
N ASN A 493 36.67 23.17 -15.70
CA ASN A 493 35.51 23.29 -16.59
C ASN A 493 35.29 22.04 -17.47
N GLY A 494 36.08 20.98 -17.27
CA GLY A 494 36.08 19.80 -18.15
C GLY A 494 34.79 18.97 -18.09
N LEU A 495 33.98 19.15 -17.04
CA LEU A 495 32.66 18.51 -16.89
C LEU A 495 31.50 19.38 -17.40
N ASN A 496 31.76 20.57 -17.97
CA ASN A 496 30.70 21.42 -18.51
C ASN A 496 29.94 20.67 -19.61
N GLY A 497 28.62 20.55 -19.43
CA GLY A 497 27.74 19.83 -20.35
C GLY A 497 27.72 18.31 -20.19
N VAL A 498 28.49 17.72 -19.25
CA VAL A 498 28.45 16.27 -18.97
C VAL A 498 27.22 15.89 -18.15
N PHE A 499 26.69 16.80 -17.34
CA PHE A 499 25.51 16.56 -16.51
C PHE A 499 24.32 17.36 -17.02
N GLN A 500 23.15 16.74 -17.00
CA GLN A 500 21.88 17.34 -17.39
C GLN A 500 20.76 16.80 -16.52
N ASN A 501 19.86 17.69 -16.10
CA ASN A 501 18.64 17.27 -15.39
C ASN A 501 17.63 16.68 -16.36
N ASP A 502 16.92 15.65 -15.92
CA ASP A 502 15.81 15.04 -16.65
C ASP A 502 14.50 15.13 -15.84
N TYR A 503 13.36 15.06 -16.52
CA TYR A 503 12.06 15.37 -15.94
C TYR A 503 11.01 14.34 -16.34
N GLU A 504 10.23 13.89 -15.35
CA GLU A 504 9.12 12.95 -15.52
C GLU A 504 7.89 13.44 -14.76
N GLN A 505 6.71 13.24 -15.32
CA GLN A 505 5.44 13.55 -14.66
C GLN A 505 4.46 12.38 -14.81
N ALA A 506 3.84 12.01 -13.71
CA ALA A 506 2.77 11.03 -13.67
C ALA A 506 1.51 11.62 -13.01
N ILE A 507 0.33 11.31 -13.57
CA ILE A 507 -0.97 11.82 -13.10
C ILE A 507 -1.98 10.66 -13.05
N SER A 508 -2.54 10.44 -11.86
CA SER A 508 -3.63 9.49 -11.62
C SER A 508 -4.87 10.24 -11.15
N LYS A 509 -6.04 9.92 -11.71
CA LYS A 509 -7.33 10.56 -11.40
C LYS A 509 -8.42 9.53 -11.15
N LEU A 510 -9.33 9.89 -10.26
CA LEU A 510 -10.53 9.12 -9.96
C LEU A 510 -11.71 10.08 -9.76
N ASP A 511 -12.74 9.90 -10.58
CA ASP A 511 -14.07 10.45 -10.38
C ASP A 511 -15.02 9.32 -9.96
N SER A 512 -15.86 9.53 -8.94
CA SER A 512 -16.82 8.53 -8.50
C SER A 512 -18.15 9.13 -8.06
N VAL A 513 -19.22 8.40 -8.34
CA VAL A 513 -20.57 8.61 -7.82
C VAL A 513 -21.00 7.31 -7.15
N THR A 514 -21.34 7.37 -5.87
CA THR A 514 -21.86 6.23 -5.12
C THR A 514 -23.22 6.56 -4.53
N ALA A 515 -24.11 5.57 -4.49
CA ALA A 515 -25.36 5.66 -3.77
C ALA A 515 -25.60 4.36 -3.01
N LYS A 516 -26.09 4.45 -1.78
CA LYS A 516 -26.34 3.32 -0.90
C LYS A 516 -27.67 3.51 -0.19
N THR A 517 -28.35 2.40 0.09
CA THR A 517 -29.49 2.39 1.00
C THR A 517 -29.60 1.07 1.73
N SER A 518 -29.98 1.08 2.99
CA SER A 518 -30.12 -0.14 3.77
C SER A 518 -31.13 -0.01 4.89
N THR A 519 -31.64 -1.15 5.34
CA THR A 519 -32.41 -1.29 6.57
C THR A 519 -31.91 -2.51 7.33
N SER A 520 -31.83 -2.39 8.66
CA SER A 520 -31.49 -3.53 9.53
C SER A 520 -32.72 -4.36 9.92
N ASN A 521 -33.93 -3.98 9.50
CA ASN A 521 -35.18 -4.63 9.87
C ASN A 521 -36.24 -4.48 8.77
N LEU A 522 -36.00 -5.13 7.64
CA LEU A 522 -36.97 -5.23 6.54
C LEU A 522 -38.23 -5.96 7.00
N PHE A 523 -38.06 -7.13 7.64
CA PHE A 523 -39.12 -7.88 8.31
C PHE A 523 -38.50 -8.75 9.41
N THR A 524 -39.32 -9.33 10.28
CA THR A 524 -38.84 -10.15 11.40
C THR A 524 -39.17 -11.63 11.19
N LEU A 525 -38.16 -12.48 11.31
CA LEU A 525 -38.28 -13.94 11.41
C LEU A 525 -38.27 -14.36 12.90
N PRO A 526 -38.67 -15.60 13.24
CA PRO A 526 -38.52 -16.11 14.60
C PRO A 526 -37.09 -15.99 15.15
N GLY A 527 -36.07 -16.06 14.28
CA GLY A 527 -34.66 -15.88 14.66
C GLY A 527 -34.24 -14.43 14.93
N GLY A 528 -34.95 -13.43 14.38
CA GLY A 528 -34.62 -12.01 14.49
C GLY A 528 -35.00 -11.17 13.26
N PRO A 529 -34.62 -9.88 13.23
CA PRO A 529 -34.87 -9.00 12.09
C PRO A 529 -33.96 -9.33 10.89
N VAL A 530 -34.54 -9.42 9.69
CA VAL A 530 -33.82 -9.56 8.42
C VAL A 530 -33.41 -8.17 7.93
N GLY A 531 -32.11 -7.99 7.67
CA GLY A 531 -31.57 -6.75 7.11
C GLY A 531 -31.32 -6.86 5.60
N VAL A 532 -31.44 -5.75 4.89
CA VAL A 532 -31.05 -5.65 3.47
C VAL A 532 -30.32 -4.34 3.21
N GLY A 533 -29.32 -4.37 2.33
CA GLY A 533 -28.62 -3.21 1.82
C GLY A 533 -28.41 -3.32 0.32
N PHE A 534 -28.46 -2.18 -0.36
CA PHE A 534 -28.20 -2.03 -1.77
C PHE A 534 -27.23 -0.88 -2.00
N GLY A 535 -26.42 -0.97 -3.04
CA GLY A 535 -25.63 0.16 -3.48
C GLY A 535 -25.27 0.09 -4.96
N THR A 536 -24.90 1.25 -5.47
CA THR A 536 -24.48 1.45 -6.85
C THR A 536 -23.25 2.34 -6.87
N GLU A 537 -22.36 2.09 -7.82
CA GLU A 537 -21.15 2.89 -8.02
C GLU A 537 -20.91 3.11 -9.51
N PHE A 538 -20.59 4.34 -9.88
CA PHE A 538 -20.06 4.69 -11.18
C PHE A 538 -18.74 5.41 -10.97
N ARG A 539 -17.68 4.98 -11.65
CA ARG A 539 -16.37 5.61 -11.55
C ARG A 539 -15.68 5.72 -12.89
N HIS A 540 -14.87 6.76 -13.03
CA HIS A 540 -13.95 6.97 -14.13
C HIS A 540 -12.54 7.07 -13.55
N GLU A 541 -11.62 6.27 -14.09
CA GLU A 541 -10.23 6.20 -13.66
C GLU A 541 -9.34 6.49 -14.87
N SER A 542 -8.29 7.29 -14.67
CA SER A 542 -7.26 7.53 -15.68
C SER A 542 -5.88 7.57 -15.03
N ASN A 543 -4.88 7.01 -15.70
CA ASN A 543 -3.49 7.12 -15.30
C ASN A 543 -2.61 7.44 -16.51
N ILE A 544 -1.77 8.46 -16.37
CA ILE A 544 -0.78 8.87 -17.37
C ILE A 544 0.59 8.88 -16.69
N ILE A 545 1.57 8.22 -17.30
CA ILE A 545 3.00 8.37 -16.97
C ILE A 545 3.68 8.83 -18.23
N ASN A 546 4.15 10.09 -18.25
CA ASN A 546 4.94 10.60 -19.36
C ASN A 546 6.35 10.03 -19.27
N SER A 547 6.97 9.73 -20.41
CA SER A 547 8.39 9.41 -20.41
C SER A 547 9.24 10.58 -19.94
N ARG A 548 10.40 10.24 -19.38
CA ARG A 548 11.48 11.19 -19.11
C ARG A 548 11.83 12.00 -20.36
N THR A 549 11.85 13.32 -20.20
CA THR A 549 11.94 14.29 -21.30
C THR A 549 13.18 14.10 -22.18
N TYR A 550 14.35 13.87 -21.59
CA TYR A 550 15.63 13.78 -22.32
C TYR A 550 16.10 12.33 -22.52
N SER A 551 15.85 11.45 -21.56
CA SER A 551 16.18 10.02 -21.68
C SER A 551 15.42 9.41 -22.86
N ALA A 552 14.13 9.71 -23.06
CA ALA A 552 13.36 9.20 -24.20
C ALA A 552 13.82 9.75 -25.57
N LEU A 553 14.69 10.77 -25.59
CA LEU A 553 15.32 11.30 -26.81
C LEU A 553 16.75 10.78 -27.00
N GLY A 554 17.28 9.97 -26.08
CA GLY A 554 18.66 9.52 -26.09
C GLY A 554 19.68 10.60 -25.73
N ILE A 555 19.24 11.70 -25.10
CA ILE A 555 20.11 12.82 -24.74
C ILE A 555 20.80 12.56 -23.39
N THR A 556 20.13 11.87 -22.48
CA THR A 556 20.65 11.51 -21.15
C THR A 556 20.71 9.98 -20.95
N ALA A 557 21.57 9.55 -20.03
CA ALA A 557 21.73 8.18 -19.58
C ALA A 557 21.53 8.07 -18.06
N PRO A 558 21.07 6.92 -17.54
CA PRO A 558 20.75 5.68 -18.26
C PRO A 558 19.44 5.74 -19.06
N ALA A 559 19.24 4.79 -19.97
CA ALA A 559 18.04 4.61 -20.77
C ALA A 559 16.86 4.15 -19.92
N ASN A 560 16.15 5.12 -19.33
CA ASN A 560 14.95 4.91 -18.54
C ASN A 560 13.76 5.46 -19.30
N VAL A 561 12.92 4.56 -19.81
CA VAL A 561 11.68 4.90 -20.52
C VAL A 561 10.55 4.17 -19.81
N GLN A 562 9.54 4.93 -19.42
CA GLN A 562 8.26 4.43 -18.94
C GLN A 562 7.17 5.28 -19.58
N THR A 563 6.12 4.63 -20.07
CA THR A 563 4.93 5.28 -20.61
C THR A 563 3.70 4.53 -20.15
N VAL A 564 2.68 5.28 -19.75
CA VAL A 564 1.33 4.76 -19.49
C VAL A 564 0.36 5.82 -19.99
N ASP A 565 -0.67 5.40 -20.71
CA ASP A 565 -1.84 6.21 -21.02
C ASP A 565 -3.05 5.28 -21.01
N GLY A 566 -3.73 5.23 -19.87
CA GLY A 566 -4.84 4.32 -19.64
C GLY A 566 -6.02 5.05 -19.02
N GLU A 567 -7.23 4.71 -19.46
CA GLU A 567 -8.48 5.17 -18.86
C GLU A 567 -9.52 4.04 -18.87
N ARG A 568 -10.43 4.06 -17.90
CA ARG A 568 -11.57 3.14 -17.87
C ARG A 568 -12.77 3.72 -17.14
N ASN A 569 -13.94 3.21 -17.52
CA ASN A 569 -15.20 3.47 -16.83
C ASN A 569 -15.68 2.17 -16.18
N VAL A 570 -16.15 2.27 -14.94
CA VAL A 570 -16.70 1.15 -14.18
C VAL A 570 -18.08 1.51 -13.68
N ALA A 571 -19.04 0.61 -13.90
CA ALA A 571 -20.38 0.68 -13.32
C ALA A 571 -20.61 -0.57 -12.48
N ALA A 572 -21.16 -0.41 -11.29
CA ALA A 572 -21.39 -1.52 -10.38
C ALA A 572 -22.71 -1.40 -9.63
N VAL A 573 -23.31 -2.55 -9.36
CA VAL A 573 -24.47 -2.72 -8.48
C VAL A 573 -24.18 -3.83 -7.49
N TYR A 574 -24.57 -3.65 -6.24
CA TYR A 574 -24.27 -4.59 -5.17
C TYR A 574 -25.34 -4.60 -4.10
N TYR A 575 -25.43 -5.73 -3.40
CA TYR A 575 -26.41 -5.95 -2.35
C TYR A 575 -25.85 -6.80 -1.22
N GLN A 576 -26.50 -6.71 -0.06
CA GLN A 576 -26.27 -7.55 1.11
C GLN A 576 -27.62 -7.89 1.75
N VAL A 577 -27.78 -9.12 2.21
CA VAL A 577 -28.92 -9.59 3.00
C VAL A 577 -28.41 -10.30 4.24
N ASP A 578 -28.87 -9.87 5.41
CA ASP A 578 -28.55 -10.49 6.70
C ASP A 578 -29.79 -11.22 7.22
N ILE A 579 -29.68 -12.54 7.38
CA ILE A 579 -30.78 -13.45 7.71
C ILE A 579 -30.47 -14.14 9.05
N PRO A 580 -31.15 -13.79 10.15
CA PRO A 580 -31.04 -14.50 11.40
C PRO A 580 -31.79 -15.84 11.33
N ILE A 581 -31.06 -16.94 11.13
CA ILE A 581 -31.61 -18.30 10.99
C ILE A 581 -32.27 -18.73 12.31
N ILE A 582 -31.55 -18.56 13.41
CA ILE A 582 -32.03 -18.75 14.79
C ILE A 582 -31.44 -17.65 15.66
N HIS A 583 -31.91 -17.54 16.90
CA HIS A 583 -31.29 -16.66 17.87
C HIS A 583 -29.78 -16.95 17.94
N ASN A 584 -28.98 -15.91 17.71
CA ASN A 584 -27.53 -15.93 17.69
C ASN A 584 -26.85 -16.63 16.50
N LEU A 585 -27.57 -17.06 15.46
CA LEU A 585 -26.97 -17.53 14.20
C LEU A 585 -27.47 -16.67 13.04
N THR A 586 -26.57 -15.88 12.46
CA THR A 586 -26.86 -15.04 11.29
C THR A 586 -26.14 -15.60 10.08
N PHE A 587 -26.88 -15.73 8.99
CA PHE A 587 -26.34 -15.96 7.66
C PHE A 587 -26.40 -14.68 6.85
N THR A 588 -25.29 -14.33 6.21
CA THR A 588 -25.21 -13.18 5.32
C THR A 588 -24.89 -13.63 3.91
N GLN A 589 -25.69 -13.14 2.96
CA GLN A 589 -25.41 -13.26 1.54
C GLN A 589 -25.13 -11.86 0.99
N ALA A 590 -24.04 -11.69 0.26
CA ALA A 590 -23.75 -10.47 -0.48
C ALA A 590 -23.35 -10.79 -1.91
N GLY A 591 -23.55 -9.84 -2.81
CA GLY A 591 -23.19 -9.98 -4.22
C GLY A 591 -22.97 -8.63 -4.87
N ARG A 592 -22.00 -8.59 -5.79
CA ARG A 592 -21.67 -7.41 -6.58
C ARG A 592 -21.44 -7.78 -8.02
N TYR A 593 -22.02 -7.01 -8.93
CA TYR A 593 -21.72 -7.06 -10.36
C TYR A 593 -21.03 -5.76 -10.77
N ASP A 594 -19.84 -5.88 -11.34
CA ASP A 594 -19.09 -4.76 -11.93
C ASP A 594 -19.01 -4.94 -13.45
N HIS A 595 -19.14 -3.85 -14.20
CA HIS A 595 -18.90 -3.78 -15.64
C HIS A 595 -17.82 -2.74 -15.92
N TYR A 596 -16.70 -3.18 -16.48
CA TYR A 596 -15.58 -2.36 -16.90
C TYR A 596 -15.62 -2.14 -18.42
N SER A 597 -15.17 -0.97 -18.87
CA SER A 597 -15.08 -0.66 -20.29
C SER A 597 -13.96 -1.40 -21.04
N ASP A 598 -12.97 -1.95 -20.32
CA ASP A 598 -11.77 -2.60 -20.88
C ASP A 598 -11.90 -4.13 -20.99
N PHE A 599 -12.34 -4.83 -19.94
CA PHE A 599 -12.48 -6.31 -19.96
C PHE A 599 -13.93 -6.82 -19.80
N GLY A 600 -14.90 -5.96 -19.51
CA GLY A 600 -16.33 -6.32 -19.41
C GLY A 600 -16.80 -6.65 -17.99
N GLY A 601 -17.70 -7.64 -17.87
CA GLY A 601 -18.48 -7.90 -16.65
C GLY A 601 -17.91 -8.96 -15.70
N ALA A 602 -18.04 -8.74 -14.38
CA ALA A 602 -17.65 -9.70 -13.35
C ALA A 602 -18.63 -9.71 -12.17
N PHE A 603 -19.01 -10.91 -11.71
CA PHE A 603 -19.87 -11.10 -10.54
C PHE A 603 -19.08 -11.71 -9.36
N SER A 604 -19.27 -11.14 -8.17
CA SER A 604 -18.53 -11.45 -6.95
C SER A 604 -19.49 -11.77 -5.79
N PRO A 605 -19.88 -13.05 -5.61
CA PRO A 605 -20.72 -13.49 -4.49
C PRO A 605 -19.92 -13.70 -3.20
N SER A 606 -20.58 -13.52 -2.06
CA SER A 606 -20.06 -13.81 -0.73
C SER A 606 -21.13 -14.40 0.17
N PHE A 607 -20.72 -15.35 1.01
CA PHE A 607 -21.56 -16.06 1.97
C PHE A 607 -20.83 -16.08 3.31
N ALA A 608 -21.51 -15.71 4.38
CA ALA A 608 -20.94 -15.73 5.73
C ALA A 608 -21.93 -16.27 6.75
N LEU A 609 -21.39 -16.92 7.79
CA LEU A 609 -22.10 -17.36 8.98
C LEU A 609 -21.45 -16.72 10.19
N ARG A 610 -22.28 -16.25 11.12
CA ARG A 610 -21.86 -15.75 12.43
C ARG A 610 -22.70 -16.42 13.51
N PHE A 611 -22.03 -17.06 14.45
CA PHE A 611 -22.65 -17.81 15.53
C PHE A 611 -22.17 -17.32 16.89
N GLN A 612 -23.08 -16.82 17.72
CA GLN A 612 -22.78 -16.30 19.06
C GLN A 612 -23.56 -17.06 20.15
N PRO A 613 -23.24 -18.34 20.43
CA PRO A 613 -24.03 -19.19 21.34
C PRO A 613 -24.21 -18.57 22.73
N VAL A 614 -23.19 -17.86 23.20
CA VAL A 614 -23.20 -17.07 24.43
C VAL A 614 -22.52 -15.73 24.17
N ARG A 615 -22.80 -14.70 24.98
CA ARG A 615 -22.20 -13.37 24.81
C ARG A 615 -20.67 -13.40 24.71
N ALA A 616 -20.04 -14.33 25.42
CA ALA A 616 -18.59 -14.47 25.49
C ALA A 616 -17.96 -15.13 24.26
N ILE A 617 -18.70 -15.84 23.40
CA ILE A 617 -18.11 -16.62 22.30
C ILE A 617 -18.82 -16.24 21.01
N THR A 618 -18.06 -15.77 20.03
CA THR A 618 -18.51 -15.58 18.64
C THR A 618 -17.64 -16.43 17.73
N ALA A 619 -18.23 -17.21 16.85
CA ALA A 619 -17.55 -17.89 15.76
C ALA A 619 -18.05 -17.33 14.43
N PHE A 620 -17.18 -17.28 13.43
CA PHE A 620 -17.53 -16.83 12.09
C PHE A 620 -16.87 -17.71 11.03
N ALA A 621 -17.54 -17.83 9.90
CA ALA A 621 -17.02 -18.47 8.71
C ALA A 621 -17.51 -17.73 7.48
N SER A 622 -16.66 -17.55 6.47
CA SER A 622 -17.05 -16.96 5.21
C SER A 622 -16.37 -17.61 4.01
N TYR A 623 -17.09 -17.56 2.89
CA TYR A 623 -16.63 -17.97 1.57
C TYR A 623 -17.02 -16.89 0.57
N SER A 624 -16.06 -16.39 -0.20
CA SER A 624 -16.34 -15.43 -1.27
C SER A 624 -15.59 -15.75 -2.54
N ARG A 625 -16.18 -15.35 -3.67
CA ARG A 625 -15.50 -15.28 -4.97
C ARG A 625 -15.37 -13.82 -5.38
N GLY A 626 -14.28 -13.50 -6.05
CA GLY A 626 -14.01 -12.15 -6.51
C GLY A 626 -13.18 -12.13 -7.79
N PHE A 627 -12.69 -10.95 -8.10
CA PHE A 627 -11.77 -10.72 -9.20
C PHE A 627 -10.87 -9.52 -8.90
N ARG A 628 -9.76 -9.43 -9.64
CA ARG A 628 -8.99 -8.19 -9.80
C ARG A 628 -9.07 -7.78 -11.26
N ALA A 629 -9.44 -6.54 -11.52
CA ALA A 629 -9.24 -5.94 -12.82
C ALA A 629 -7.73 -5.73 -13.06
N PRO A 630 -7.21 -5.95 -14.28
CA PRO A 630 -5.85 -5.51 -14.61
C PRO A 630 -5.67 -4.02 -14.24
N THR A 631 -4.47 -3.64 -13.81
CA THR A 631 -4.16 -2.23 -13.57
C THR A 631 -4.06 -1.50 -14.91
N LEU A 632 -4.21 -0.18 -14.92
CA LEU A 632 -4.04 0.61 -16.13
C LEU A 632 -2.61 0.54 -16.70
N VAL A 633 -1.62 0.16 -15.87
CA VAL A 633 -0.25 -0.09 -16.33
C VAL A 633 -0.15 -1.45 -17.02
N GLU A 634 -0.88 -2.46 -16.55
CA GLU A 634 -0.90 -3.80 -17.14
C GLU A 634 -1.68 -3.86 -18.46
N ASN A 635 -2.80 -3.15 -18.60
CA ASN A 635 -3.73 -3.33 -19.74
C ASN A 635 -3.80 -2.18 -20.77
N SER A 636 -3.07 -1.08 -20.56
CA SER A 636 -2.98 -0.01 -21.55
C SER A 636 -1.91 -0.28 -22.61
N GLN A 637 -1.66 0.68 -23.50
CA GLN A 637 -0.49 0.69 -24.38
C GLN A 637 0.76 1.16 -23.62
N ALA A 638 0.95 0.66 -22.39
CA ALA A 638 2.11 1.00 -21.58
C ALA A 638 3.38 0.32 -22.13
N THR A 639 4.51 0.98 -21.95
CA THR A 639 5.83 0.38 -22.20
C THR A 639 6.79 0.84 -21.13
N TYR A 640 7.60 -0.07 -20.60
CA TYR A 640 8.75 0.29 -19.78
C TYR A 640 10.00 -0.48 -20.21
N LEU A 641 11.16 0.11 -19.92
CA LEU A 641 12.46 -0.52 -20.05
C LEU A 641 12.99 -0.90 -18.67
N ALA A 642 13.35 -2.17 -18.51
CA ALA A 642 14.11 -2.68 -17.38
C ALA A 642 15.44 -3.27 -17.88
N HIS A 643 16.34 -3.58 -16.96
CA HIS A 643 17.63 -4.19 -17.29
C HIS A 643 17.95 -5.31 -16.30
N GLN A 644 18.36 -6.46 -16.82
CA GLN A 644 18.75 -7.63 -16.02
C GLN A 644 20.01 -8.28 -16.59
N ASN A 645 20.74 -9.01 -15.74
CA ASN A 645 21.85 -9.82 -16.22
C ASN A 645 21.33 -11.22 -16.60
N LEU A 646 21.15 -11.47 -17.89
CA LEU A 646 20.61 -12.71 -18.43
C LEU A 646 21.69 -13.55 -19.10
N VAL A 647 21.59 -14.87 -19.02
CA VAL A 647 22.50 -15.78 -19.74
C VAL A 647 21.96 -15.96 -21.15
N ASP A 648 22.77 -15.68 -22.18
CA ASP A 648 22.43 -15.97 -23.59
C ASP A 648 23.02 -17.32 -24.01
N PRO A 649 22.23 -18.40 -24.17
CA PRO A 649 22.76 -19.68 -24.63
C PRO A 649 23.20 -19.68 -26.10
N ASN A 650 22.79 -18.67 -26.87
CA ASN A 650 23.06 -18.56 -28.31
C ASN A 650 24.07 -17.45 -28.61
N ASP A 651 24.94 -17.14 -27.65
CA ASP A 651 25.97 -16.11 -27.77
C ASP A 651 26.91 -16.38 -28.98
N PRO A 652 27.17 -15.38 -29.84
CA PRO A 652 28.09 -15.50 -30.98
C PRO A 652 29.53 -15.94 -30.62
N SER A 653 29.97 -15.72 -29.39
CA SER A 653 31.26 -16.20 -28.87
C SER A 653 31.33 -17.73 -28.73
N GLY A 654 30.19 -18.42 -28.85
CA GLY A 654 30.09 -19.88 -28.76
C GLY A 654 30.07 -20.42 -27.32
N THR A 655 30.05 -19.56 -26.30
CA THR A 655 29.91 -19.95 -24.89
C THR A 655 28.74 -19.20 -24.27
N PRO A 656 27.81 -19.87 -23.57
CA PRO A 656 26.74 -19.20 -22.84
C PRO A 656 27.32 -18.19 -21.84
N THR A 657 27.06 -16.91 -22.10
CA THR A 657 27.64 -15.80 -21.34
C THR A 657 26.52 -14.93 -20.78
N LYS A 658 26.75 -14.39 -19.57
CA LYS A 658 25.81 -13.51 -18.90
C LYS A 658 26.02 -12.06 -19.37
N HIS A 659 24.97 -11.46 -19.93
CA HIS A 659 24.98 -10.09 -20.45
C HIS A 659 24.01 -9.19 -19.71
N PHE A 660 24.40 -7.92 -19.56
CA PHE A 660 23.48 -6.86 -19.16
C PHE A 660 22.51 -6.61 -20.31
N THR A 661 21.32 -7.17 -20.19
CA THR A 661 20.29 -7.23 -21.23
C THR A 661 19.16 -6.29 -20.89
N THR A 662 18.72 -5.52 -21.88
CA THR A 662 17.52 -4.68 -21.76
C THR A 662 16.26 -5.50 -22.00
N GLU A 663 15.27 -5.30 -21.14
CA GLU A 663 13.94 -5.88 -21.22
C GLU A 663 12.96 -4.76 -21.58
N GLN A 664 12.25 -4.92 -22.68
CA GLN A 664 11.15 -4.05 -23.06
C GLN A 664 9.84 -4.77 -22.74
N VAL A 665 9.17 -4.31 -21.69
CA VAL A 665 7.91 -4.89 -21.25
C VAL A 665 6.75 -3.99 -21.68
N ASN A 666 5.71 -4.60 -22.24
CA ASN A 666 4.57 -3.89 -22.78
C ASN A 666 3.27 -4.29 -22.08
N GLY A 667 2.35 -3.33 -21.99
CA GLY A 667 0.97 -3.53 -21.59
C GLY A 667 0.21 -4.45 -22.56
N ASN A 668 -0.86 -5.06 -22.08
CA ASN A 668 -1.67 -6.01 -22.82
C ASN A 668 -3.17 -5.75 -22.65
N PRO A 669 -3.82 -5.09 -23.62
CA PRO A 669 -5.27 -4.87 -23.58
C PRO A 669 -6.11 -6.15 -23.63
N ALA A 670 -5.53 -7.30 -23.97
CA ALA A 670 -6.24 -8.58 -24.04
C ALA A 670 -6.29 -9.34 -22.69
N LEU A 671 -5.68 -8.78 -21.63
CA LEU A 671 -5.68 -9.38 -20.30
C LEU A 671 -7.09 -9.66 -19.80
N GLN A 672 -7.26 -10.82 -19.21
CA GLN A 672 -8.46 -11.19 -18.47
C GLN A 672 -8.30 -10.80 -17.00
N PRO A 673 -9.41 -10.53 -16.29
CA PRO A 673 -9.35 -10.29 -14.86
C PRO A 673 -8.90 -11.56 -14.12
N GLU A 674 -8.08 -11.39 -13.10
CA GLU A 674 -7.75 -12.46 -12.15
C GLU A 674 -9.02 -12.87 -11.39
N ARG A 675 -9.17 -14.16 -11.05
CA ARG A 675 -10.33 -14.67 -10.31
C ARG A 675 -9.90 -15.17 -8.95
N THR A 676 -10.69 -14.87 -7.92
CA THR A 676 -10.32 -15.23 -6.55
C THR A 676 -11.35 -16.07 -5.83
N LYS A 677 -10.86 -16.92 -4.93
CA LYS A 677 -11.64 -17.67 -3.95
C LYS A 677 -11.05 -17.41 -2.57
N ASN A 678 -11.86 -16.94 -1.63
CA ASN A 678 -11.44 -16.63 -0.28
C ASN A 678 -12.24 -17.47 0.72
N TYR A 679 -11.55 -18.02 1.71
CA TYR A 679 -12.11 -18.71 2.85
C TYR A 679 -11.61 -18.05 4.13
N ASN A 680 -12.49 -17.84 5.09
CA ASN A 680 -12.11 -17.37 6.42
C ASN A 680 -12.90 -18.13 7.48
N ILE A 681 -12.24 -18.63 8.52
CA ILE A 681 -12.90 -19.33 9.63
C ILE A 681 -12.21 -18.89 10.92
N GLY A 682 -12.97 -18.38 11.88
CA GLY A 682 -12.37 -17.91 13.13
C GLY A 682 -13.35 -17.81 14.29
N PHE A 683 -12.82 -17.42 15.44
CA PHE A 683 -13.58 -17.17 16.64
C PHE A 683 -13.03 -15.99 17.43
N GLN A 684 -13.89 -15.43 18.28
CA GLN A 684 -13.59 -14.44 19.29
C GLN A 684 -14.15 -14.90 20.63
N LEU A 685 -13.29 -14.92 21.65
CA LEU A 685 -13.61 -15.19 23.05
C LEU A 685 -13.46 -13.89 23.84
N SER A 686 -14.58 -13.37 24.35
CA SER A 686 -14.67 -12.15 25.17
C SER A 686 -15.43 -12.43 26.48
N PRO A 687 -14.84 -13.15 27.46
CA PRO A 687 -15.51 -13.54 28.71
C PRO A 687 -15.99 -12.35 29.54
N ASP A 688 -15.27 -11.23 29.45
CA ASP A 688 -15.55 -9.98 30.15
C ASP A 688 -15.00 -8.78 29.34
N SER A 689 -15.22 -7.55 29.81
CA SER A 689 -14.74 -6.33 29.14
C SER A 689 -13.22 -6.13 29.20
N SER A 690 -12.51 -6.93 29.99
CA SER A 690 -11.06 -6.86 30.16
C SER A 690 -10.31 -7.86 29.29
N THR A 691 -10.99 -8.82 28.68
CA THR A 691 -10.37 -9.98 28.01
C THR A 691 -10.95 -10.16 26.63
N ASP A 692 -10.09 -10.23 25.62
CA ASP A 692 -10.41 -10.56 24.25
C ASP A 692 -9.35 -11.52 23.72
N ILE A 693 -9.74 -12.64 23.11
CA ILE A 693 -8.84 -13.61 22.46
C ILE A 693 -9.49 -14.02 21.15
N GLY A 694 -8.78 -13.86 20.04
CA GLY A 694 -9.28 -14.23 18.72
C GLY A 694 -8.24 -15.01 17.92
N ALA A 695 -8.74 -15.90 17.07
CA ALA A 695 -7.94 -16.57 16.06
C ALA A 695 -8.78 -16.83 14.81
N ALA A 696 -8.18 -16.66 13.64
CA ALA A 696 -8.79 -16.92 12.35
C ALA A 696 -7.80 -17.64 11.42
N PHE A 697 -8.31 -18.56 10.63
CA PHE A 697 -7.61 -19.17 9.50
C PHE A 697 -8.15 -18.56 8.21
N TYR A 698 -7.24 -18.13 7.34
CA TYR A 698 -7.58 -17.65 6.00
C TYR A 698 -6.97 -18.54 4.91
N LYS A 699 -7.65 -18.58 3.76
CA LYS A 699 -7.09 -19.11 2.52
C LYS A 699 -7.57 -18.27 1.34
N ILE A 700 -6.63 -17.82 0.53
CA ILE A 700 -6.85 -17.04 -0.70
C ILE A 700 -6.25 -17.82 -1.85
N HIS A 701 -7.03 -18.02 -2.90
CA HIS A 701 -6.59 -18.60 -4.16
C HIS A 701 -6.89 -17.62 -5.29
N ILE A 702 -5.89 -17.32 -6.11
CA ILE A 702 -5.95 -16.40 -7.25
C ILE A 702 -5.62 -17.18 -8.52
N ASP A 703 -6.59 -17.30 -9.41
CA ASP A 703 -6.48 -17.88 -10.73
C ASP A 703 -6.13 -16.78 -11.76
N GLY A 704 -5.19 -17.04 -12.67
CA GLY A 704 -4.88 -16.16 -13.79
C GLY A 704 -3.99 -14.96 -13.44
N VAL A 705 -3.11 -15.11 -12.45
CA VAL A 705 -2.23 -14.04 -11.91
C VAL A 705 -1.53 -13.29 -13.03
N ILE A 706 -1.62 -11.97 -13.05
CA ILE A 706 -1.02 -11.17 -14.12
C ILE A 706 0.45 -10.89 -13.81
N GLY A 707 1.32 -11.21 -14.76
CA GLY A 707 2.76 -10.98 -14.68
C GLY A 707 3.42 -11.14 -16.06
N THR A 708 4.75 -11.12 -16.08
CA THR A 708 5.56 -11.40 -17.28
C THR A 708 6.05 -12.84 -17.28
N GLN A 709 6.64 -13.28 -18.38
CA GLN A 709 7.32 -14.58 -18.42
C GLN A 709 8.65 -14.47 -17.65
N ASP A 710 9.30 -15.60 -17.39
CA ASP A 710 10.67 -15.59 -16.88
C ASP A 710 11.61 -15.13 -18.01
N PRO A 711 12.37 -14.02 -17.84
CA PRO A 711 13.28 -13.51 -18.86
C PRO A 711 14.32 -14.53 -19.33
N ASN A 712 14.81 -15.41 -18.45
CA ASN A 712 15.75 -16.46 -18.86
C ASN A 712 15.07 -17.51 -19.75
N ALA A 713 13.82 -17.88 -19.44
CA ALA A 713 13.05 -18.78 -20.29
C ALA A 713 12.75 -18.14 -21.67
N VAL A 714 12.51 -16.83 -21.72
CA VAL A 714 12.36 -16.08 -22.98
C VAL A 714 13.65 -16.10 -23.79
N MET A 715 14.79 -15.87 -23.12
CA MET A 715 16.12 -15.91 -23.73
C MET A 715 16.45 -17.30 -24.30
N ASP A 716 16.21 -18.35 -23.52
CA ASP A 716 16.46 -19.75 -23.89
C ASP A 716 15.64 -20.17 -25.11
N ALA A 717 14.38 -19.73 -25.19
CA ALA A 717 13.50 -20.01 -26.33
C ALA A 717 13.97 -19.34 -27.62
N ASN A 718 14.72 -18.23 -27.53
CA ASN A 718 15.33 -17.49 -28.64
C ASN A 718 14.37 -17.20 -29.81
N ASN A 719 13.09 -16.94 -29.52
CA ASN A 719 12.08 -16.63 -30.54
C ASN A 719 12.37 -15.22 -31.10
N PRO A 720 12.55 -15.04 -32.43
CA PRO A 720 12.82 -13.72 -33.02
C PRO A 720 11.74 -12.65 -32.79
N SER A 721 10.54 -13.05 -32.34
CA SER A 721 9.47 -12.12 -31.95
C SER A 721 9.71 -11.49 -30.58
N ASN A 722 10.46 -12.17 -29.71
CA ASN A 722 10.75 -11.78 -28.33
C ASN A 722 12.22 -11.40 -28.16
N VAL A 723 13.17 -12.23 -28.63
CA VAL A 723 14.61 -11.98 -28.53
C VAL A 723 15.08 -11.25 -29.77
N ILE A 724 15.32 -9.94 -29.65
CA ILE A 724 15.78 -9.10 -30.75
C ILE A 724 17.30 -9.06 -30.72
N ARG A 725 17.93 -9.46 -31.82
CA ARG A 725 19.40 -9.51 -31.95
C ARG A 725 19.92 -8.42 -32.87
N ASN A 726 21.13 -7.96 -32.58
CA ASN A 726 21.91 -7.06 -33.43
C ASN A 726 22.40 -7.80 -34.69
N PRO A 727 22.86 -7.07 -35.72
CA PRO A 727 23.45 -7.68 -36.92
C PRO A 727 24.68 -8.56 -36.65
N ASP A 728 25.37 -8.35 -35.54
CA ASP A 728 26.52 -9.17 -35.09
C ASP A 728 26.11 -10.45 -34.32
N GLY A 729 24.80 -10.68 -34.14
CA GLY A 729 24.23 -11.84 -33.46
C GLY A 729 24.08 -11.69 -31.95
N THR A 730 24.61 -10.63 -31.34
CA THR A 730 24.42 -10.34 -29.91
C THR A 730 22.97 -9.93 -29.63
N VAL A 731 22.49 -10.14 -28.40
CA VAL A 731 21.13 -9.69 -28.01
C VAL A 731 21.12 -8.17 -27.90
N ALA A 732 20.19 -7.54 -28.62
CA ALA A 732 19.92 -6.11 -28.48
C ALA A 732 19.00 -5.86 -27.27
N TYR A 733 17.88 -6.57 -27.22
CA TYR A 733 16.92 -6.53 -26.11
C TYR A 733 15.93 -7.69 -26.23
N ILE A 734 15.24 -8.00 -25.12
CA ILE A 734 14.09 -8.91 -25.14
C ILE A 734 12.78 -8.12 -25.03
N LYS A 735 11.74 -8.62 -25.69
CA LYS A 735 10.38 -8.09 -25.62
C LYS A 735 9.50 -9.03 -24.83
N GLU A 736 8.84 -8.46 -23.85
CA GLU A 736 7.85 -9.12 -23.02
C GLU A 736 6.54 -8.35 -23.02
N GLN A 737 5.50 -9.04 -22.57
CA GLN A 737 4.18 -8.50 -22.44
C GLN A 737 3.51 -9.13 -21.22
N PHE A 738 2.68 -8.37 -20.51
CA PHE A 738 1.87 -8.92 -19.42
C PHE A 738 0.93 -10.01 -19.93
N VAL A 739 0.85 -11.12 -19.21
CA VAL A 739 -0.02 -12.26 -19.51
C VAL A 739 -0.71 -12.74 -18.24
N ASN A 740 -1.86 -13.39 -18.38
CA ASN A 740 -2.45 -14.18 -17.30
C ASN A 740 -1.62 -15.46 -17.12
N LEU A 741 -0.78 -15.49 -16.09
CA LEU A 741 -0.02 -16.65 -15.64
C LEU A 741 -0.93 -17.66 -14.93
N GLY A 742 -0.34 -18.62 -14.21
CA GLY A 742 -1.06 -19.69 -13.52
C GLY A 742 -1.78 -19.19 -12.27
N SER A 743 -1.47 -19.75 -11.10
CA SER A 743 -2.22 -19.43 -9.87
C SER A 743 -1.32 -19.09 -8.69
N LEU A 744 -1.87 -18.32 -7.75
CA LEU A 744 -1.24 -17.99 -6.47
C LEU A 744 -2.16 -18.43 -5.33
N ASP A 745 -1.61 -19.20 -4.40
CA ASP A 745 -2.28 -19.68 -3.20
C ASP A 745 -1.60 -19.12 -1.95
N THR A 746 -2.34 -18.47 -1.05
CA THR A 746 -1.83 -18.10 0.28
C THR A 746 -2.80 -18.49 1.39
N ASP A 747 -2.27 -19.09 2.45
CA ASP A 747 -3.02 -19.47 3.64
C ASP A 747 -2.21 -19.30 4.93
N GLY A 748 -2.91 -19.02 6.02
CA GLY A 748 -2.29 -18.67 7.28
C GLY A 748 -3.27 -18.44 8.42
N PHE A 749 -2.72 -18.02 9.56
CA PHE A 749 -3.47 -17.74 10.78
C PHE A 749 -3.26 -16.30 11.24
N ASP A 750 -4.35 -15.62 11.57
CA ASP A 750 -4.37 -14.33 12.26
C ASP A 750 -4.79 -14.57 13.71
N MET A 751 -4.07 -13.99 14.67
CA MET A 751 -4.30 -14.17 16.11
C MET A 751 -4.26 -12.83 16.82
N ASN A 752 -5.18 -12.63 17.76
CA ASN A 752 -5.18 -11.46 18.63
C ASN A 752 -5.47 -11.85 20.08
N PHE A 753 -4.93 -11.06 21.01
CA PHE A 753 -5.28 -11.18 22.41
C PHE A 753 -5.17 -9.84 23.12
N ARG A 754 -5.97 -9.65 24.16
CA ARG A 754 -5.95 -8.50 25.06
C ARG A 754 -6.41 -8.93 26.44
N LYS A 755 -5.66 -8.54 27.46
CA LYS A 755 -6.03 -8.70 28.87
C LYS A 755 -5.66 -7.46 29.67
N SER A 756 -6.65 -6.83 30.30
CA SER A 756 -6.46 -5.75 31.27
C SER A 756 -6.62 -6.29 32.71
N VAL A 757 -5.68 -5.96 33.59
CA VAL A 757 -5.68 -6.32 35.02
C VAL A 757 -5.52 -5.05 35.85
N GLY A 758 -6.56 -4.68 36.58
CA GLY A 758 -6.52 -3.58 37.54
C GLY A 758 -5.84 -4.00 38.85
N THR A 759 -4.93 -3.17 39.35
CA THR A 759 -4.24 -3.38 40.64
C THR A 759 -4.21 -2.09 41.44
N LYS A 760 -3.78 -2.15 42.71
CA LYS A 760 -3.52 -0.93 43.52
C LYS A 760 -2.42 -0.02 42.94
N TYR A 761 -1.61 -0.55 42.02
CA TYR A 761 -0.53 0.17 41.36
C TYR A 761 -0.91 0.66 39.95
N GLY A 762 -2.17 0.59 39.56
CA GLY A 762 -2.65 0.96 38.22
C GLY A 762 -3.15 -0.24 37.43
N THR A 763 -3.52 0.01 36.18
CA THR A 763 -4.04 -1.02 35.26
C THR A 763 -2.93 -1.45 34.31
N PHE A 764 -2.66 -2.75 34.25
CA PHE A 764 -1.79 -3.35 33.26
C PHE A 764 -2.63 -3.92 32.13
N THR A 765 -2.34 -3.56 30.89
CA THR A 765 -2.97 -4.15 29.71
C THR A 765 -1.89 -4.82 28.87
N LEU A 766 -2.00 -6.12 28.70
CA LEU A 766 -1.21 -6.88 27.74
C LEU A 766 -2.08 -7.08 26.50
N ALA A 767 -1.61 -6.69 25.33
CA ALA A 767 -2.30 -6.91 24.05
C ALA A 767 -1.31 -7.37 22.99
N GLY A 768 -1.78 -8.11 21.99
CA GLY A 768 -0.95 -8.43 20.84
C GLY A 768 -1.73 -8.94 19.64
N ASP A 769 -1.14 -8.73 18.47
CA ASP A 769 -1.63 -9.15 17.16
C ASP A 769 -0.50 -9.90 16.44
N TRP A 770 -0.79 -11.10 15.95
CA TRP A 770 0.19 -12.02 15.37
C TRP A 770 -0.36 -12.64 14.09
N ALA A 771 0.50 -12.77 13.08
CA ALA A 771 0.18 -13.43 11.83
C ALA A 771 1.19 -14.55 11.57
N TYR A 772 0.68 -15.69 11.09
CA TYR A 772 1.46 -16.82 10.61
C TYR A 772 1.12 -17.15 9.15
N VAL A 773 2.07 -17.03 8.23
CA VAL A 773 1.92 -17.49 6.85
C VAL A 773 2.36 -18.96 6.76
N TRP A 774 1.41 -19.84 6.42
CA TRP A 774 1.65 -21.27 6.28
C TRP A 774 2.10 -21.62 4.86
N HIS A 775 1.42 -21.14 3.84
CA HIS A 775 1.84 -21.34 2.46
C HIS A 775 1.68 -20.05 1.66
N PHE A 776 2.58 -19.85 0.71
CA PHE A 776 2.49 -18.77 -0.27
C PHE A 776 3.04 -19.32 -1.60
N LYS A 777 2.18 -19.99 -2.37
CA LYS A 777 2.58 -20.84 -3.50
C LYS A 777 2.23 -20.21 -4.83
N LEU A 778 3.22 -20.06 -5.71
CA LEU A 778 3.02 -19.70 -7.11
C LEU A 778 3.09 -20.96 -7.97
N ASN A 779 2.08 -21.14 -8.80
CA ASN A 779 2.01 -22.19 -9.82
C ASN A 779 2.14 -21.52 -11.20
N SER A 780 3.32 -21.58 -11.80
CA SER A 780 3.57 -21.01 -13.13
C SER A 780 3.42 -22.08 -14.22
N PRO A 781 2.81 -21.78 -15.39
CA PRO A 781 2.68 -22.75 -16.47
C PRO A 781 4.05 -23.26 -16.93
N GLY A 782 4.25 -24.57 -16.95
CA GLY A 782 5.51 -25.19 -17.38
C GLY A 782 6.65 -25.17 -16.36
N ALA A 783 6.46 -24.60 -15.18
CA ALA A 783 7.44 -24.58 -14.09
C ALA A 783 6.93 -25.32 -12.83
N PRO A 784 7.82 -25.82 -11.97
CA PRO A 784 7.44 -26.38 -10.67
C PRO A 784 6.75 -25.34 -9.77
N THR A 785 5.80 -25.79 -8.95
CA THR A 785 5.24 -24.95 -7.87
C THR A 785 6.34 -24.50 -6.92
N GLN A 786 6.43 -23.20 -6.67
CA GLN A 786 7.35 -22.61 -5.70
C GLN A 786 6.57 -22.13 -4.48
N ASP A 787 7.06 -22.40 -3.26
CA ASP A 787 6.49 -21.90 -2.00
C ASP A 787 7.40 -20.84 -1.41
N PHE A 788 6.90 -19.62 -1.31
CA PHE A 788 7.63 -18.44 -0.82
C PHE A 788 7.49 -18.24 0.69
N ALA A 789 6.64 -19.02 1.38
CA ALA A 789 6.46 -18.87 2.82
C ALA A 789 7.73 -19.26 3.60
N GLY A 790 8.29 -18.30 4.32
CA GLY A 790 9.51 -18.43 5.11
C GLY A 790 10.80 -18.22 4.32
N ASN A 791 10.74 -17.62 3.14
CA ASN A 791 11.91 -17.27 2.34
C ASN A 791 11.72 -15.95 1.56
N ASN A 792 12.73 -15.58 0.78
CA ASN A 792 12.76 -14.35 -0.02
C ASN A 792 12.71 -14.58 -1.55
N LEU A 793 12.44 -15.80 -2.04
CA LEU A 793 12.39 -16.07 -3.50
C LEU A 793 11.34 -15.25 -4.24
N ALA A 794 10.28 -14.83 -3.53
CA ALA A 794 9.27 -13.96 -4.12
C ALA A 794 9.87 -12.65 -4.65
N LEU A 795 11.03 -12.16 -4.17
CA LEU A 795 11.73 -10.99 -4.72
C LEU A 795 12.01 -11.10 -6.23
N LEU A 796 12.07 -12.31 -6.79
CA LEU A 796 12.25 -12.54 -8.22
C LEU A 796 10.93 -12.49 -9.02
N GLN A 797 9.81 -12.20 -8.37
CA GLN A 797 8.49 -12.13 -8.98
C GLN A 797 7.97 -10.68 -9.01
N PRO A 798 7.09 -10.31 -9.96
CA PRO A 798 6.55 -8.95 -10.09
C PRO A 798 5.81 -8.42 -8.85
N PHE A 799 5.36 -9.30 -7.96
CA PHE A 799 4.67 -9.00 -6.70
C PHE A 799 5.58 -9.15 -5.45
N GLY A 800 6.89 -9.24 -5.68
CA GLY A 800 7.85 -9.83 -4.77
C GLY A 800 8.24 -9.03 -3.54
N ALA A 801 8.32 -9.71 -2.40
CA ALA A 801 9.02 -9.28 -1.19
C ALA A 801 9.41 -10.51 -0.37
N SER A 802 10.18 -10.33 0.70
CA SER A 802 10.41 -11.44 1.64
C SER A 802 9.15 -11.76 2.43
N ASN A 803 8.91 -13.06 2.63
CA ASN A 803 7.71 -13.58 3.27
C ASN A 803 8.07 -14.36 4.55
N PRO A 804 8.49 -13.69 5.65
CA PRO A 804 8.74 -14.35 6.92
C PRO A 804 7.44 -14.98 7.42
N ARG A 805 7.54 -16.20 7.97
CA ARG A 805 6.33 -16.91 8.42
C ARG A 805 5.63 -16.19 9.56
N TRP A 806 6.38 -15.57 10.46
CA TRP A 806 5.84 -14.92 11.65
C TRP A 806 6.03 -13.40 11.58
N LYS A 807 4.96 -12.65 11.82
CA LYS A 807 5.05 -11.24 12.26
C LYS A 807 4.13 -11.03 13.44
N GLY A 808 4.57 -10.23 14.40
CA GLY A 808 3.82 -10.00 15.63
C GLY A 808 4.10 -8.65 16.25
N ASN A 809 3.09 -8.07 16.89
CA ASN A 809 3.20 -6.90 17.72
C ASN A 809 2.57 -7.19 19.08
N THR A 810 3.29 -6.98 20.18
CA THR A 810 2.79 -7.20 21.55
C THR A 810 3.08 -5.98 22.40
N SER A 811 2.08 -5.41 23.05
CA SER A 811 2.22 -4.26 23.93
C SER A 811 1.88 -4.60 25.38
N LEU A 812 2.66 -4.06 26.30
CA LEU A 812 2.38 -4.00 27.73
C LEU A 812 2.21 -2.54 28.12
N SER A 813 0.97 -2.12 28.33
CA SER A 813 0.63 -0.79 28.82
C SER A 813 0.38 -0.80 30.32
N TRP A 814 0.90 0.21 31.01
CA TRP A 814 0.66 0.49 32.42
C TRP A 814 0.04 1.87 32.57
N ASP A 815 -1.24 1.90 32.94
CA ASP A 815 -1.99 3.12 33.23
C ASP A 815 -2.02 3.37 34.75
N TYR A 816 -1.29 4.38 35.21
CA TYR A 816 -1.27 4.81 36.61
C TYR A 816 -1.61 6.30 36.75
N ARG A 817 -2.82 6.56 37.26
CA ARG A 817 -3.38 7.91 37.44
C ARG A 817 -3.43 8.69 36.12
N LYS A 818 -2.49 9.61 35.91
CA LYS A 818 -2.40 10.49 34.73
C LYS A 818 -1.22 10.13 33.83
N LEU A 819 -0.47 9.07 34.18
CA LEU A 819 0.65 8.55 33.42
C LEU A 819 0.24 7.23 32.76
N THR A 820 0.52 7.11 31.47
CA THR A 820 0.45 5.86 30.73
C THR A 820 1.83 5.56 30.19
N THR A 821 2.37 4.38 30.48
CA THR A 821 3.62 3.88 29.89
C THR A 821 3.32 2.64 29.06
N THR A 822 3.88 2.51 27.87
CA THR A 822 3.67 1.34 26.99
C THR A 822 5.01 0.85 26.48
N LEU A 823 5.29 -0.43 26.71
CA LEU A 823 6.39 -1.16 26.09
C LEU A 823 5.81 -2.02 24.96
N THR A 824 6.29 -1.82 23.75
CA THR A 824 5.85 -2.53 22.55
C THR A 824 6.98 -3.40 22.02
N TRP A 825 6.71 -4.68 21.81
CA TRP A 825 7.60 -5.65 21.17
C TRP A 825 7.10 -5.95 19.76
N GLN A 826 7.91 -5.59 18.77
CA GLN A 826 7.71 -5.92 17.37
C GLN A 826 8.61 -7.08 17.00
N TYR A 827 8.04 -8.09 16.35
CA TYR A 827 8.73 -9.31 15.97
C TYR A 827 8.54 -9.62 14.49
N THR A 828 9.63 -9.94 13.81
CA THR A 828 9.66 -10.55 12.49
C THR A 828 10.45 -11.84 12.57
N GLY A 829 9.84 -12.94 12.12
CA GLY A 829 10.44 -14.27 12.13
C GLY A 829 11.67 -14.37 11.22
N PRO A 830 12.49 -15.42 11.42
CA PRO A 830 13.58 -15.70 10.50
C PRO A 830 13.02 -16.18 9.16
N TYR A 831 13.84 -16.07 8.12
CA TYR A 831 13.54 -16.64 6.82
C TYR A 831 14.81 -17.15 6.16
N THR A 832 14.66 -17.99 5.15
CA THR A 832 15.76 -18.46 4.32
C THR A 832 16.01 -17.46 3.19
N ASN A 833 17.26 -17.03 3.02
CA ASN A 833 17.67 -16.39 1.78
C ASN A 833 17.85 -17.48 0.71
N ALA A 834 16.82 -17.66 -0.10
CA ALA A 834 16.81 -18.61 -1.19
C ALA A 834 17.17 -17.95 -2.54
N VAL A 835 17.11 -16.62 -2.65
CA VAL A 835 17.62 -15.89 -3.82
C VAL A 835 19.13 -16.06 -4.00
N ALA A 836 19.91 -16.06 -2.92
CA ALA A 836 21.37 -16.27 -2.97
C ALA A 836 21.77 -17.59 -3.64
N SER A 837 20.89 -18.61 -3.62
CA SER A 837 21.14 -19.87 -4.30
C SER A 837 20.98 -19.78 -5.82
N GLU A 838 20.13 -18.88 -6.33
CA GLU A 838 19.95 -18.62 -7.77
C GLU A 838 21.19 -17.92 -8.37
N PHE A 839 21.94 -17.18 -7.55
CA PHE A 839 23.15 -16.45 -7.99
C PHE A 839 24.47 -17.17 -7.73
N GLY A 840 24.43 -18.38 -7.14
CA GLY A 840 25.63 -19.21 -6.96
C GLY A 840 26.52 -18.82 -5.77
N ASP A 841 26.01 -18.04 -4.83
CA ASP A 841 26.78 -17.47 -3.69
C ASP A 841 27.05 -18.48 -2.55
N GLY A 842 26.85 -19.78 -2.78
CA GLY A 842 27.29 -20.84 -1.85
C GLY A 842 26.25 -21.38 -0.86
N GLY A 843 24.95 -21.22 -1.13
CA GLY A 843 23.87 -21.95 -0.44
C GLY A 843 23.10 -21.13 0.59
N THR A 844 21.86 -21.57 0.88
CA THR A 844 20.85 -20.88 1.70
C THR A 844 21.39 -20.36 3.03
N LEU A 845 21.66 -19.06 3.10
CA LEU A 845 21.89 -18.34 4.36
C LEU A 845 20.54 -18.04 4.99
N SER A 846 20.37 -18.30 6.29
CA SER A 846 19.18 -17.87 6.99
C SER A 846 19.33 -16.42 7.43
N VAL A 847 18.34 -15.58 7.12
CA VAL A 847 18.20 -14.25 7.70
C VAL A 847 17.57 -14.40 9.09
N ALA A 848 18.26 -13.87 10.09
CA ALA A 848 17.89 -14.04 11.49
C ALA A 848 16.58 -13.30 11.82
N SER A 849 15.85 -13.79 12.83
CA SER A 849 14.68 -13.09 13.35
C SER A 849 15.02 -11.71 13.93
N TYR A 850 14.11 -10.75 13.83
CA TYR A 850 14.27 -9.39 14.34
C TYR A 850 13.24 -9.07 15.42
N SER A 851 13.72 -8.58 16.56
CA SER A 851 12.88 -8.11 17.68
C SER A 851 13.29 -6.69 18.03
N GLN A 852 12.33 -5.78 17.93
CA GLN A 852 12.47 -4.38 18.31
C GLN A 852 11.56 -4.07 19.51
N PHE A 853 12.07 -3.29 20.45
CA PHE A 853 11.32 -2.85 21.62
C PHE A 853 11.21 -1.33 21.63
N ASN A 854 10.00 -0.80 21.71
CA ASN A 854 9.69 0.62 21.75
C ASN A 854 9.06 0.96 23.11
N LEU A 855 9.51 2.03 23.75
CA LEU A 855 8.99 2.49 25.04
C LEU A 855 8.41 3.89 24.89
N MET A 856 7.11 4.05 25.15
CA MET A 856 6.40 5.33 25.10
C MET A 856 5.79 5.66 26.46
N ALA A 857 5.87 6.92 26.87
CA ALA A 857 5.21 7.45 28.04
C ALA A 857 4.34 8.65 27.68
N THR A 858 3.17 8.77 28.30
CA THR A 858 2.23 9.87 28.09
C THR A 858 1.69 10.36 29.42
N TYR A 859 1.80 11.66 29.69
CA TYR A 859 1.35 12.32 30.89
C TYR A 859 0.24 13.34 30.59
N ARG A 860 -0.89 13.21 31.29
CA ARG A 860 -2.10 14.04 31.18
C ARG A 860 -2.45 14.74 32.49
N GLY A 861 -1.45 15.04 33.32
CA GLY A 861 -1.68 15.65 34.64
C GLY A 861 -1.87 17.16 34.60
N PHE A 862 -1.38 17.82 33.56
CA PHE A 862 -1.58 19.24 33.33
C PHE A 862 -2.91 19.47 32.62
N LYS A 863 -3.70 20.46 33.07
CA LYS A 863 -4.96 20.82 32.42
C LYS A 863 -4.70 21.16 30.95
N ASN A 864 -5.52 20.63 30.05
CA ASN A 864 -5.48 20.86 28.60
C ASN A 864 -4.23 20.33 27.86
N TRP A 865 -3.22 19.82 28.58
CA TRP A 865 -1.98 19.31 27.99
C TRP A 865 -1.91 17.79 28.02
N THR A 866 -1.50 17.19 26.90
CA THR A 866 -1.00 15.82 26.82
C THR A 866 0.45 15.88 26.39
N ILE A 867 1.38 15.56 27.29
CA ILE A 867 2.81 15.50 26.99
C ILE A 867 3.19 14.05 26.83
N TYR A 868 3.98 13.72 25.81
CA TYR A 868 4.44 12.36 25.59
C TYR A 868 5.90 12.35 25.14
N GLY A 869 6.56 11.22 25.35
CA GLY A 869 7.90 10.99 24.86
C GLY A 869 8.24 9.52 24.92
N GLY A 870 9.23 9.12 24.15
CA GLY A 870 9.64 7.74 24.13
C GLY A 870 10.85 7.47 23.27
N ILE A 871 11.19 6.20 23.22
CA ILE A 871 12.38 5.67 22.57
C ILE A 871 11.93 4.46 21.74
N ASN A 872 12.06 4.56 20.43
CA ASN A 872 11.91 3.41 19.54
C ASN A 872 13.24 2.69 19.45
N ASN A 873 13.20 1.36 19.35
CA ASN A 873 14.38 0.50 19.32
C ASN A 873 15.33 0.76 20.52
N ILE A 874 14.82 0.58 21.74
CA ILE A 874 15.55 0.89 22.99
C ILE A 874 16.91 0.17 23.09
N PHE A 875 17.09 -0.95 22.40
CA PHE A 875 18.34 -1.72 22.40
C PHE A 875 19.28 -1.38 21.24
N ASP A 876 18.93 -0.40 20.40
CA ASP A 876 19.69 -0.02 19.19
C ASP A 876 20.02 -1.24 18.31
N ARG A 877 19.04 -2.14 18.14
CA ARG A 877 19.23 -3.38 17.40
C ARG A 877 19.26 -3.09 15.90
N LYS A 878 20.35 -3.47 15.24
CA LYS A 878 20.51 -3.42 13.78
C LYS A 878 19.62 -4.47 13.10
N PRO A 879 19.03 -4.19 11.92
CA PRO A 879 18.36 -5.20 11.11
C PRO A 879 19.25 -6.43 10.86
N PRO A 880 18.66 -7.62 10.65
CA PRO A 880 19.43 -8.80 10.29
C PRO A 880 20.06 -8.61 8.90
N PHE A 881 21.29 -9.09 8.74
CA PHE A 881 21.98 -9.03 7.46
C PHE A 881 21.29 -9.95 6.45
N ASP A 882 21.05 -9.42 5.26
CA ASP A 882 20.52 -10.16 4.12
C ASP A 882 21.48 -9.99 2.94
N VAL A 883 22.09 -11.10 2.51
CA VAL A 883 23.13 -11.16 1.48
C VAL A 883 22.65 -10.67 0.12
N GLU A 884 21.33 -10.69 -0.12
CA GLU A 884 20.72 -10.14 -1.34
C GLU A 884 20.91 -8.62 -1.44
N TRP A 885 20.92 -7.92 -0.31
CA TRP A 885 20.90 -6.46 -0.23
C TRP A 885 22.30 -5.86 -0.06
N GLN A 886 23.35 -6.60 -0.42
CA GLN A 886 24.74 -6.20 -0.20
C GLN A 886 25.38 -5.51 -1.43
N ALA A 887 24.72 -5.54 -2.59
CA ALA A 887 25.27 -5.08 -3.87
C ALA A 887 24.22 -4.30 -4.69
N THR A 888 24.70 -3.56 -5.69
CA THR A 888 23.88 -2.72 -6.57
C THR A 888 22.68 -3.49 -7.16
N PRO A 889 21.46 -2.93 -7.16
CA PRO A 889 21.13 -1.52 -6.95
C PRO A 889 21.14 -1.06 -5.48
N ASP A 890 20.85 -1.93 -4.52
CA ASP A 890 20.62 -1.55 -3.12
C ASP A 890 21.70 -2.08 -2.18
N ILE A 891 22.48 -1.16 -1.58
CA ILE A 891 23.63 -1.49 -0.73
C ILE A 891 23.29 -1.23 0.75
N THR A 892 22.17 -1.78 1.22
CA THR A 892 21.69 -1.59 2.59
C THR A 892 22.15 -2.66 3.56
N GLY A 893 22.50 -3.85 3.06
CA GLY A 893 22.82 -5.04 3.84
C GLY A 893 21.63 -5.64 4.59
N TYR A 894 20.41 -5.13 4.38
CA TYR A 894 19.19 -5.62 4.99
C TYR A 894 18.01 -5.43 4.04
N ASP A 895 16.97 -6.25 4.23
CA ASP A 895 15.75 -6.20 3.45
C ASP A 895 14.87 -4.98 3.79
N GLN A 896 14.77 -4.05 2.85
CA GLN A 896 14.02 -2.81 2.99
C GLN A 896 12.49 -2.99 2.94
N SER A 897 12.01 -4.11 2.40
CA SER A 897 10.58 -4.44 2.42
C SER A 897 10.09 -4.74 3.84
N LEU A 898 10.97 -5.27 4.70
CA LEU A 898 10.65 -5.68 6.08
C LEU A 898 11.19 -4.74 7.16
N TYR A 899 12.39 -4.16 6.96
CA TYR A 899 13.13 -3.49 8.02
C TYR A 899 13.49 -2.04 7.69
N THR A 900 13.89 -1.30 8.72
CA THR A 900 14.47 0.04 8.61
C THR A 900 15.72 0.10 9.49
N ASN A 901 16.75 0.85 9.10
CA ASN A 901 17.99 0.99 9.87
C ASN A 901 18.15 2.39 10.50
N ILE A 902 17.10 2.93 11.14
CA ILE A 902 17.16 4.20 11.87
C ILE A 902 17.96 4.04 13.19
N GLY A 903 17.96 2.84 13.76
CA GLY A 903 18.54 2.57 15.08
C GLY A 903 17.64 3.09 16.20
N ARG A 904 18.23 3.42 17.36
CA ARG A 904 17.52 4.01 18.49
C ARG A 904 17.03 5.42 18.16
N PHE A 905 15.74 5.65 18.27
CA PHE A 905 15.12 6.94 17.96
C PHE A 905 14.41 7.55 19.16
N PHE A 906 14.79 8.77 19.54
CA PHE A 906 14.21 9.49 20.66
C PHE A 906 13.16 10.47 20.16
N GLN A 907 12.04 10.58 20.88
CA GLN A 907 10.99 11.53 20.52
C GLN A 907 10.30 12.13 21.74
N VAL A 908 9.85 13.37 21.58
CA VAL A 908 9.03 14.10 22.55
C VAL A 908 7.99 14.91 21.80
N GLY A 909 6.79 14.99 22.35
CA GLY A 909 5.74 15.81 21.79
C GLY A 909 4.75 16.27 22.85
N ALA A 910 3.93 17.24 22.45
CA ALA A 910 2.88 17.79 23.27
C ALA A 910 1.67 18.12 22.41
N SER A 911 0.49 17.90 22.99
CA SER A 911 -0.80 18.30 22.45
C SER A 911 -1.47 19.23 23.45
N TYR A 912 -1.95 20.37 22.97
CA TYR A 912 -2.75 21.31 23.76
C TYR A 912 -4.13 21.46 23.15
N ARG A 913 -5.17 21.23 23.97
CA ARG A 913 -6.57 21.40 23.58
C ARG A 913 -7.18 22.60 24.31
N PHE A 914 -7.67 23.58 23.56
CA PHE A 914 -8.28 24.80 24.09
C PHE A 914 -9.67 24.55 24.67
#